data_AF-A0A379TJT1-F1
#
_entry.id   AF-A0A379TJT1-F1
#
_cell.length_a   1.000
_cell.length_b   1.000
_cell.length_c   1.000
_cell.angle_alpha   90.00
_cell.angle_beta   90.00
_cell.angle_gamma   90.00
#
_symmetry.space_group_name_H-M   'P 1'
#
loop_
_entity.id
_entity.type
_entity.pdbx_description
1 polymer ?
#
loop_
_entity_poly.entity_id
_entity_poly.type
_entity_poly.pdbx_seq_one_letter_code
_entity_poly.pdbx_strand_id
1 'polypeptide(L)'
;MVRNGTVLLVLSDRNIGRNRLPVPAPMAVGAVQTRLVEQSLRCDANIIVETASARDPHHFAVLLGFGATAIYPYLAYETLGRLIDTQAIAKNYRTVMQNYRNGINKGLYKIMSKMGISTIASYRCSKLFEAVGLHDDVVNLCFQGVVSRIGGASFDDFQQDLLNLSKRAWLARKPISPGGLLKYVHGGEYHAYNPDVVRTLQQAVQSGEYRDYQQYARLVNERPAATLRDLLAINPNGDAVAIDEVEPASELFKRFDTAAMSIGALSPEAHEALAEAMNCLGGNSNSGEGGEDPARYGTNKVSRIKQVASGRFGVTPAYLVNADVIQIKVAQGAKPGEGGQLPGDKVTPYIAKLRYSVPGVTLISPPPHHDIYSIEDLAQLIFDLKQVNPKAMISVKLVSEPGVGTIATGVAKAYADLITIAGYDGGTGASPLSSVKYAGCPWELGLVETQQALVANGLRHKIRLQVDGGLKTGVDIIKAAILGAESFGFGTGPMVALGCKYLRICHLNNCATGVATQDEKLRKNHYHGLPFKVTNYFEFIAHEVRELMAELGVTRLVDLIGRTDLLKELDGFTAKQQKLALSRLLETAEPHPGKALYCTENNPPFDNGVLNAQLLQQAKPFVDARQSKTFWFDIRNTDRSVGASLSGYIAQTHGDQGLAADPIKAYFSGTAGQSFGVWNAGGVELYLTGDANDYVGKGMAGGLIAIKPPVGSAFLSHKASIIGNTCLYGATGGRLYAAGRAGERFGVRNSGAITVVEGIGDNGCEYMTGGIVCVLGKTGVNFGAGMTGGFAYVLDEDGEFRKRVNPELVEVLDVDSLAIHEEHLRGLITEHVQHTGSQRGEEILSRWSSFSTQFALVKPKSSDVKALLGHRSRSAAELRVQAQ
;
A
#
# COMPACT_ATOMS: atom_id res chain seq x y z
N MET A 1 -34.48 33.54 -4.86
CA MET A 1 -34.72 32.41 -5.79
C MET A 1 -35.39 31.25 -5.06
N VAL A 2 -34.69 30.49 -4.21
CA VAL A 2 -35.29 29.32 -3.53
C VAL A 2 -36.52 29.65 -2.69
N ARG A 3 -36.50 30.74 -1.90
CA ARG A 3 -37.69 31.23 -1.16
C ARG A 3 -38.92 31.51 -2.06
N ASN A 4 -38.70 31.73 -3.35
CA ASN A 4 -39.75 31.96 -4.34
C ASN A 4 -40.10 30.67 -5.12
N GLY A 5 -39.72 29.49 -4.61
CA GLY A 5 -40.04 28.18 -5.21
C GLY A 5 -39.02 27.64 -6.23
N THR A 6 -37.84 28.25 -6.38
CA THR A 6 -36.81 27.72 -7.29
C THR A 6 -36.16 26.45 -6.73
N VAL A 7 -36.36 25.30 -7.40
CA VAL A 7 -35.83 23.99 -6.99
C VAL A 7 -34.50 23.58 -7.66
N LEU A 8 -34.11 24.25 -8.75
CA LEU A 8 -32.83 24.03 -9.44
C LEU A 8 -32.07 25.35 -9.53
N LEU A 9 -30.90 25.42 -8.91
CA LEU A 9 -29.97 26.54 -9.00
C LEU A 9 -28.83 26.18 -9.94
N VAL A 10 -28.73 26.88 -11.08
CA VAL A 10 -27.63 26.69 -12.04
C VAL A 10 -26.57 27.76 -11.82
N LEU A 11 -25.40 27.35 -11.32
CA LEU A 11 -24.22 28.19 -11.21
C LEU A 11 -23.42 28.03 -12.52
N SER A 12 -23.29 29.11 -13.29
CA SER A 12 -22.67 29.07 -14.63
C SER A 12 -21.55 30.09 -14.80
N ASP A 13 -20.40 29.65 -15.30
CA ASP A 13 -19.28 30.51 -15.72
C ASP A 13 -19.25 30.78 -17.25
N ARG A 14 -20.29 30.35 -17.99
CA ARG A 14 -20.37 30.44 -19.46
C ARG A 14 -20.21 31.86 -20.01
N ASN A 15 -20.71 32.87 -19.29
CA ASN A 15 -20.71 34.27 -19.71
C ASN A 15 -19.39 35.00 -19.39
N ILE A 16 -18.25 34.36 -19.65
CA ILE A 16 -16.92 34.97 -19.50
C ILE A 16 -16.70 36.09 -20.53
N GLY A 17 -16.01 37.16 -20.14
CA GLY A 17 -15.72 38.29 -21.02
C GLY A 17 -14.47 39.06 -20.62
N ARG A 18 -14.01 39.99 -21.48
CA ARG A 18 -12.79 40.79 -21.23
C ARG A 18 -12.80 41.49 -19.87
N ASN A 19 -13.97 42.00 -19.47
CA ASN A 19 -14.18 42.72 -18.21
C ASN A 19 -15.00 41.90 -17.20
N ARG A 20 -15.13 40.58 -17.41
CA ARG A 20 -15.94 39.69 -16.56
C ARG A 20 -15.19 38.40 -16.28
N LEU A 21 -14.60 38.34 -15.09
CA LEU A 21 -13.87 37.17 -14.60
C LEU A 21 -14.86 36.12 -14.06
N PRO A 22 -14.58 34.83 -14.27
CA PRO A 22 -15.37 33.77 -13.66
C PRO A 22 -15.03 33.66 -12.16
N VAL A 23 -16.05 33.45 -11.33
CA VAL A 23 -15.83 33.01 -9.94
C VAL A 23 -15.40 31.54 -9.97
N PRO A 24 -14.33 31.13 -9.27
CA PRO A 24 -13.94 29.72 -9.22
C PRO A 24 -15.11 28.83 -8.78
N ALA A 25 -15.46 27.84 -9.61
CA ALA A 25 -16.67 27.06 -9.42
C ALA A 25 -16.78 26.38 -8.03
N PRO A 26 -15.70 25.79 -7.46
CA PRO A 26 -15.75 25.25 -6.10
C PRO A 26 -16.10 26.29 -5.03
N MET A 27 -15.57 27.52 -5.15
CA MET A 27 -15.85 28.59 -4.19
C MET A 27 -17.31 29.02 -4.24
N ALA A 28 -17.87 29.17 -5.44
CA ALA A 28 -19.28 29.51 -5.63
C ALA A 28 -20.20 28.42 -5.10
N VAL A 29 -19.91 27.15 -5.40
CA VAL A 29 -20.70 26.00 -4.92
C VAL A 29 -20.71 25.95 -3.41
N GLY A 30 -19.54 25.99 -2.76
CA GLY A 30 -19.46 25.85 -1.32
C GLY A 30 -20.09 27.03 -0.57
N ALA A 31 -19.92 28.27 -1.04
CA ALA A 31 -20.58 29.43 -0.44
C ALA A 31 -22.11 29.36 -0.55
N VAL A 32 -22.64 29.00 -1.73
CA VAL A 32 -24.09 28.83 -1.94
C VAL A 32 -24.62 27.66 -1.13
N GLN A 33 -23.90 26.54 -1.09
CA GLN A 33 -24.22 25.37 -0.27
C GLN A 33 -24.39 25.77 1.20
N THR A 34 -23.37 26.42 1.78
CA THR A 34 -23.39 26.85 3.18
C THR A 34 -24.57 27.78 3.44
N ARG A 35 -24.77 28.78 2.58
CA ARG A 35 -25.88 29.72 2.73
C ARG A 35 -27.25 29.04 2.70
N LEU A 36 -27.44 28.07 1.82
CA LEU A 36 -28.69 27.30 1.76
C LEU A 36 -28.90 26.46 3.02
N VAL A 37 -27.84 25.87 3.58
CA VAL A 37 -27.91 25.11 4.83
C VAL A 37 -28.28 26.03 6.00
N GLU A 38 -27.60 27.16 6.18
CA GLU A 38 -27.88 28.14 7.24
C GLU A 38 -29.31 28.66 7.22
N GLN A 39 -29.88 28.78 6.03
CA GLN A 39 -31.25 29.27 5.84
C GLN A 39 -32.29 28.15 5.84
N SER A 40 -31.89 26.89 6.10
CA SER A 40 -32.76 25.71 6.04
C SER A 40 -33.44 25.51 4.68
N LEU A 41 -32.80 25.94 3.59
CA LEU A 41 -33.30 25.88 2.21
C LEU A 41 -32.58 24.81 1.36
N ARG A 42 -31.59 24.11 1.90
CA ARG A 42 -30.78 23.14 1.12
C ARG A 42 -31.59 21.91 0.67
N CYS A 43 -32.56 21.48 1.45
CA CYS A 43 -33.44 20.36 1.09
C CYS A 43 -34.42 20.73 -0.03
N ASP A 44 -34.69 22.03 -0.22
CA ASP A 44 -35.67 22.52 -1.19
C ASP A 44 -35.07 22.80 -2.58
N ALA A 45 -33.74 22.72 -2.72
CA ALA A 45 -33.07 23.06 -3.97
C ALA A 45 -31.84 22.18 -4.27
N ASN A 46 -31.60 21.94 -5.55
CA ASN A 46 -30.39 21.30 -6.07
C ASN A 46 -29.46 22.33 -6.70
N ILE A 47 -28.14 22.11 -6.54
CA ILE A 47 -27.11 22.95 -7.14
C ILE A 47 -26.56 22.24 -8.39
N ILE A 48 -26.74 22.84 -9.56
CA ILE A 48 -26.17 22.37 -10.83
C ILE A 48 -25.03 23.31 -11.21
N VAL A 49 -23.89 22.75 -11.60
CA VAL A 49 -22.70 23.53 -11.97
C VAL A 49 -22.45 23.40 -13.46
N GLU A 50 -22.63 24.47 -14.22
CA GLU A 50 -22.17 24.57 -15.60
C GLU A 50 -20.81 25.28 -15.61
N THR A 51 -19.73 24.57 -15.89
CA THR A 51 -18.38 25.15 -15.77
C THR A 51 -17.42 24.77 -16.88
N ALA A 52 -16.59 25.72 -17.28
CA ALA A 52 -15.43 25.51 -18.15
C ALA A 52 -14.23 24.87 -17.44
N SER A 53 -14.19 24.91 -16.10
CA SER A 53 -13.00 24.57 -15.32
C SER A 53 -12.85 23.06 -15.02
N ALA A 54 -13.97 22.35 -14.86
CA ALA A 54 -13.98 20.92 -14.55
C ALA A 54 -13.61 20.08 -15.77
N ARG A 55 -12.67 19.16 -15.61
CA ARG A 55 -12.14 18.35 -16.73
C ARG A 55 -11.60 16.98 -16.34
N ASP A 56 -11.10 16.82 -15.12
CA ASP A 56 -10.61 15.55 -14.58
C ASP A 56 -11.41 15.13 -13.33
N PRO A 57 -11.31 13.87 -12.88
CA PRO A 57 -12.13 13.36 -11.78
C PRO A 57 -12.00 14.12 -10.46
N HIS A 58 -10.85 14.74 -10.17
CA HIS A 58 -10.65 15.47 -8.92
C HIS A 58 -11.51 16.74 -8.90
N HIS A 59 -11.59 17.48 -10.00
CA HIS A 59 -12.47 18.66 -10.08
C HIS A 59 -13.94 18.30 -9.85
N PHE A 60 -14.40 17.16 -10.38
CA PHE A 60 -15.77 16.70 -10.12
C PHE A 60 -15.95 16.31 -8.65
N ALA A 61 -14.99 15.58 -8.08
CA ALA A 61 -15.03 15.17 -6.67
C ALA A 61 -15.10 16.39 -5.74
N VAL A 62 -14.28 17.43 -5.99
CA VAL A 62 -14.32 18.69 -5.24
C VAL A 62 -15.70 19.33 -5.31
N LEU A 63 -16.26 19.52 -6.51
CA LEU A 63 -17.58 20.14 -6.68
C LEU A 63 -18.69 19.35 -5.97
N LEU A 64 -18.67 18.01 -6.09
CA LEU A 64 -19.63 17.13 -5.41
C LEU A 64 -19.46 17.19 -3.89
N GLY A 65 -18.23 17.11 -3.40
CA GLY A 65 -17.90 17.15 -1.98
C GLY A 65 -18.29 18.47 -1.30
N PHE A 66 -18.38 19.56 -2.06
CA PHE A 66 -18.89 20.86 -1.58
C PHE A 66 -20.37 21.11 -1.87
N GLY A 67 -21.09 20.16 -2.47
CA GLY A 67 -22.56 20.18 -2.52
C GLY A 67 -23.20 20.28 -3.89
N ALA A 68 -22.42 20.28 -4.97
CA ALA A 68 -22.95 20.14 -6.32
C ALA A 68 -23.76 18.84 -6.44
N THR A 69 -24.92 18.95 -7.08
CA THR A 69 -25.82 17.82 -7.37
C THR A 69 -25.47 17.20 -8.71
N ALA A 70 -25.25 18.04 -9.73
CA ALA A 70 -24.85 17.66 -11.06
C ALA A 70 -23.85 18.67 -11.63
N ILE A 71 -23.00 18.22 -12.56
CA ILE A 71 -21.92 19.02 -13.14
C ILE A 71 -21.98 18.85 -14.66
N TYR A 72 -22.07 19.97 -15.37
CA TYR A 72 -21.98 20.05 -16.82
C TYR A 72 -20.65 20.74 -17.22
N PRO A 73 -19.61 19.95 -17.57
CA PRO A 73 -18.27 20.44 -17.90
C PRO A 73 -18.19 20.94 -19.36
N TYR A 74 -18.95 21.98 -19.72
CA TYR A 74 -19.20 22.30 -21.13
C TYR A 74 -17.92 22.45 -21.96
N LEU A 75 -16.89 23.14 -21.44
CA LEU A 75 -15.65 23.38 -22.20
C LEU A 75 -14.84 22.10 -22.44
N ALA A 76 -14.92 21.11 -21.54
CA ALA A 76 -14.28 19.82 -21.77
C ALA A 76 -14.95 19.10 -22.96
N TYR A 77 -16.28 19.14 -23.04
CA TYR A 77 -17.01 18.58 -24.18
C TYR A 77 -16.74 19.34 -25.49
N GLU A 78 -16.74 20.67 -25.47
CA GLU A 78 -16.39 21.48 -26.64
C GLU A 78 -14.96 21.21 -27.12
N THR A 79 -14.01 21.06 -26.19
CA THR A 79 -12.62 20.72 -26.52
C THR A 79 -12.51 19.35 -27.19
N LEU A 80 -13.22 18.35 -26.67
CA LEU A 80 -13.28 17.02 -27.28
C LEU A 80 -13.93 17.06 -28.68
N GLY A 81 -15.01 17.82 -28.85
CA GLY A 81 -15.64 18.04 -30.15
C GLY A 81 -14.66 18.63 -31.17
N ARG A 82 -13.93 19.67 -30.76
CA ARG A 82 -12.90 20.29 -31.62
C ARG A 82 -11.80 19.30 -32.02
N LEU A 83 -11.33 18.46 -31.10
CA LEU A 83 -10.31 17.43 -31.40
C LEU A 83 -10.82 16.36 -32.37
N ILE A 84 -12.12 16.09 -32.39
CA ILE A 84 -12.75 15.20 -33.38
C ILE A 84 -12.83 15.89 -34.74
N ASP A 85 -13.29 17.14 -34.79
CA ASP A 85 -13.40 17.91 -36.03
C ASP A 85 -12.03 18.08 -36.72
N THR A 86 -10.96 18.25 -35.95
CA THR A 86 -9.59 18.34 -36.47
C THR A 86 -8.94 16.98 -36.72
N GLN A 87 -9.66 15.87 -36.55
CA GLN A 87 -9.15 14.49 -36.70
C GLN A 87 -7.98 14.13 -35.78
N ALA A 88 -7.77 14.89 -34.69
CA ALA A 88 -6.79 14.53 -33.66
C ALA A 88 -7.26 13.30 -32.86
N ILE A 89 -8.58 13.09 -32.78
CA ILE A 89 -9.20 11.86 -32.27
C ILE A 89 -10.01 11.22 -33.40
N ALA A 90 -9.54 10.11 -33.94
CA ALA A 90 -10.20 9.37 -35.01
C ALA A 90 -11.36 8.48 -34.49
N LYS A 91 -12.36 9.08 -33.81
CA LYS A 91 -13.58 8.42 -33.31
C LYS A 91 -14.78 9.36 -33.39
N ASN A 92 -15.99 8.82 -33.49
CA ASN A 92 -17.20 9.65 -33.53
C ASN A 92 -17.49 10.34 -32.18
N TYR A 93 -18.29 11.41 -32.24
CA TYR A 93 -18.75 12.19 -31.09
C TYR A 93 -19.29 11.34 -29.94
N ARG A 94 -20.28 10.48 -30.20
CA ARG A 94 -20.95 9.68 -29.16
C ARG A 94 -19.96 8.82 -28.38
N THR A 95 -19.07 8.11 -29.08
CA THR A 95 -18.06 7.24 -28.48
C THR A 95 -17.10 8.03 -27.61
N VAL A 96 -16.61 9.19 -28.07
CA VAL A 96 -15.67 10.01 -27.31
C VAL A 96 -16.32 10.58 -26.04
N MET A 97 -17.54 11.12 -26.14
CA MET A 97 -18.24 11.67 -24.97
C MET A 97 -18.59 10.60 -23.93
N GLN A 98 -18.99 9.40 -24.39
CA GLN A 98 -19.21 8.25 -23.50
C GLN A 98 -17.92 7.80 -22.82
N ASN A 99 -16.81 7.72 -23.55
CA ASN A 99 -15.51 7.36 -22.98
C ASN A 99 -15.03 8.36 -21.94
N TYR A 100 -15.18 9.66 -22.21
CA TYR A 100 -14.87 10.72 -21.25
C TYR A 100 -15.70 10.55 -19.97
N ARG A 101 -17.03 10.43 -20.09
CA ARG A 101 -17.92 10.22 -18.94
C ARG A 101 -17.58 8.96 -18.15
N ASN A 102 -17.29 7.87 -18.84
CA ASN A 102 -16.88 6.62 -18.19
C ASN A 102 -15.53 6.76 -17.46
N GLY A 103 -14.59 7.51 -18.03
CA GLY A 103 -13.32 7.86 -17.38
C GLY A 103 -13.52 8.68 -16.12
N ILE A 104 -14.39 9.69 -16.15
CA ILE A 104 -14.77 10.48 -14.98
C ILE A 104 -15.43 9.60 -13.91
N ASN A 105 -16.40 8.76 -14.29
CA ASN A 105 -17.07 7.85 -13.35
C ASN A 105 -16.09 6.90 -12.66
N LYS A 106 -15.18 6.27 -13.43
CA LYS A 106 -14.12 5.41 -12.87
C LYS A 106 -13.22 6.17 -11.90
N GLY A 107 -12.88 7.41 -12.24
CA GLY A 107 -12.09 8.28 -11.36
C GLY A 107 -12.84 8.66 -10.08
N LEU A 108 -14.14 8.94 -10.16
CA LEU A 108 -14.98 9.23 -9.00
C LEU A 108 -15.11 8.01 -8.08
N TYR A 109 -15.40 6.82 -8.63
CA TYR A 109 -15.44 5.58 -7.84
C TYR A 109 -14.12 5.36 -7.10
N LYS A 110 -13.00 5.59 -7.78
CA LYS A 110 -11.66 5.51 -7.19
C LYS A 110 -11.42 6.54 -6.09
N ILE A 111 -11.86 7.79 -6.25
CA ILE A 111 -11.69 8.82 -5.22
C ILE A 111 -12.54 8.49 -3.98
N MET A 112 -13.79 8.07 -4.15
CA MET A 112 -14.65 7.70 -3.02
C MET A 112 -14.15 6.46 -2.28
N SER A 113 -13.69 5.44 -3.02
CA SER A 113 -13.24 4.18 -2.44
C SER A 113 -11.99 4.31 -1.58
N LYS A 114 -11.16 5.35 -1.80
CA LYS A 114 -9.98 5.63 -0.97
C LYS A 114 -10.33 5.80 0.52
N MET A 115 -11.56 6.25 0.81
CA MET A 115 -12.09 6.47 2.16
C MET A 115 -13.19 5.45 2.52
N GLY A 116 -13.33 4.37 1.73
CA GLY A 116 -14.35 3.34 1.96
C GLY A 116 -15.79 3.76 1.61
N ILE A 117 -15.99 4.87 0.89
CA ILE A 117 -17.33 5.36 0.56
C ILE A 117 -17.84 4.69 -0.72
N SER A 118 -19.03 4.08 -0.62
CA SER A 118 -19.64 3.32 -1.72
C SER A 118 -20.66 4.11 -2.55
N THR A 119 -21.21 5.22 -2.04
CA THR A 119 -22.26 5.97 -2.74
C THR A 119 -21.94 7.46 -2.90
N ILE A 120 -22.32 8.01 -4.06
CA ILE A 120 -22.19 9.45 -4.35
C ILE A 120 -23.05 10.32 -3.43
N ALA A 121 -24.17 9.77 -2.93
CA ALA A 121 -25.07 10.46 -2.03
C ALA A 121 -24.38 10.75 -0.69
N SER A 122 -23.64 9.76 -0.15
CA SER A 122 -22.83 9.93 1.07
C SER A 122 -21.59 10.80 0.83
N TYR A 123 -21.00 10.74 -0.38
CA TYR A 123 -19.83 11.55 -0.70
C TYR A 123 -20.15 13.04 -0.89
N ARG A 124 -21.35 13.36 -1.40
CA ARG A 124 -21.80 14.75 -1.59
C ARG A 124 -21.85 15.45 -0.23
N CYS A 125 -21.34 16.67 -0.17
CA CYS A 125 -21.24 17.45 1.08
C CYS A 125 -20.32 16.84 2.16
N SER A 126 -19.54 15.79 1.85
CA SER A 126 -18.66 15.14 2.84
C SER A 126 -17.44 15.99 3.23
N LYS A 127 -17.02 16.93 2.36
CA LYS A 127 -15.87 17.83 2.58
C LYS A 127 -14.56 17.10 2.91
N LEU A 128 -14.38 15.87 2.44
CA LEU A 128 -13.20 15.03 2.68
C LEU A 128 -12.01 15.49 1.83
N PHE A 129 -11.51 16.68 2.14
CA PHE A 129 -10.34 17.33 1.54
C PHE A 129 -9.55 18.05 2.63
N GLU A 130 -8.27 18.31 2.35
CA GLU A 130 -7.49 19.29 3.09
C GLU A 130 -7.20 20.49 2.17
N ALA A 131 -7.35 21.69 2.71
CA ALA A 131 -6.86 22.92 2.09
C ALA A 131 -5.43 23.20 2.56
N VAL A 132 -4.49 23.25 1.61
CA VAL A 132 -3.10 23.63 1.86
C VAL A 132 -2.82 24.90 1.06
N GLY A 133 -2.55 26.02 1.74
CA GLY A 133 -2.29 27.30 1.08
C GLY A 133 -3.53 28.17 0.82
N LEU A 134 -4.65 27.97 1.55
CA LEU A 134 -5.84 28.83 1.48
C LEU A 134 -6.00 29.64 2.76
N HIS A 135 -6.25 30.95 2.62
CA HIS A 135 -6.52 31.84 3.73
C HIS A 135 -7.83 31.49 4.45
N ASP A 136 -7.90 31.75 5.75
CA ASP A 136 -9.05 31.43 6.59
C ASP A 136 -10.34 32.09 6.08
N ASP A 137 -10.29 33.33 5.57
CA ASP A 137 -11.47 33.99 4.99
C ASP A 137 -12.08 33.22 3.81
N VAL A 138 -11.23 32.64 2.96
CA VAL A 138 -11.67 31.83 1.82
C VAL A 138 -12.26 30.52 2.32
N VAL A 139 -11.60 29.87 3.28
CA VAL A 139 -12.08 28.61 3.87
C VAL A 139 -13.40 28.82 4.60
N ASN A 140 -13.52 29.86 5.41
CA ASN A 140 -14.71 30.16 6.20
C ASN A 140 -15.92 30.49 5.32
N LEU A 141 -15.75 31.26 4.26
CA LEU A 141 -16.85 31.62 3.36
C LEU A 141 -17.21 30.49 2.39
N CYS A 142 -16.21 29.85 1.77
CA CYS A 142 -16.43 28.97 0.63
C CYS A 142 -16.29 27.49 0.97
N PHE A 143 -15.54 27.11 2.00
CA PHE A 143 -15.17 25.72 2.28
C PHE A 143 -15.32 25.36 3.76
N GLN A 144 -16.33 25.94 4.44
CA GLN A 144 -16.51 25.83 5.89
C GLN A 144 -16.50 24.36 6.33
N GLY A 145 -15.63 24.03 7.30
CA GLY A 145 -15.45 22.67 7.82
C GLY A 145 -14.33 21.86 7.17
N VAL A 146 -13.62 22.40 6.18
CA VAL A 146 -12.38 21.83 5.65
C VAL A 146 -11.21 22.17 6.56
N VAL A 147 -10.31 21.21 6.77
CA VAL A 147 -9.07 21.43 7.51
C VAL A 147 -8.14 22.33 6.68
N SER A 148 -7.66 23.42 7.28
CA SER A 148 -6.61 24.30 6.75
C SER A 148 -5.64 24.65 7.86
N ARG A 149 -4.40 24.16 7.78
CA ARG A 149 -3.44 24.24 8.90
C ARG A 149 -2.53 25.47 8.84
N ILE A 150 -2.22 25.95 7.63
CA ILE A 150 -1.15 26.90 7.36
C ILE A 150 -1.59 28.21 6.70
N GLY A 151 -2.89 28.43 6.50
CA GLY A 151 -3.37 29.63 5.79
C GLY A 151 -2.85 29.72 4.34
N GLY A 152 -2.78 30.94 3.78
CA GLY A 152 -2.21 31.19 2.46
C GLY A 152 -3.00 32.19 1.61
N ALA A 153 -3.34 31.81 0.37
CA ALA A 153 -3.92 32.70 -0.63
C ALA A 153 -5.34 33.18 -0.25
N SER A 154 -5.55 34.48 -0.36
CA SER A 154 -6.79 35.21 -0.11
C SER A 154 -7.60 35.45 -1.40
N PHE A 155 -8.81 36.00 -1.29
CA PHE A 155 -9.65 36.34 -2.46
C PHE A 155 -8.93 37.30 -3.43
N ASP A 156 -8.19 38.27 -2.92
CA ASP A 156 -7.44 39.22 -3.74
C ASP A 156 -6.35 38.54 -4.58
N ASP A 157 -5.69 37.52 -4.02
CA ASP A 157 -4.66 36.76 -4.74
C ASP A 157 -5.28 35.96 -5.90
N PHE A 158 -6.42 35.32 -5.67
CA PHE A 158 -7.15 34.59 -6.71
C PHE A 158 -7.70 35.53 -7.78
N GLN A 159 -8.23 36.70 -7.38
CA GLN A 159 -8.67 37.72 -8.32
C GLN A 159 -7.50 38.22 -9.17
N GLN A 160 -6.34 38.45 -8.57
CA GLN A 160 -5.15 38.90 -9.29
C GLN A 160 -4.64 37.83 -10.27
N ASP A 161 -4.64 36.55 -9.90
CA ASP A 161 -4.34 35.44 -10.80
C ASP A 161 -5.28 35.41 -12.01
N LEU A 162 -6.59 35.54 -11.76
CA LEU A 162 -7.62 35.58 -12.80
C LEU A 162 -7.47 36.79 -13.73
N LEU A 163 -7.11 37.96 -13.20
CA LEU A 163 -6.78 39.15 -13.99
C LEU A 163 -5.57 38.90 -14.89
N ASN A 164 -4.50 38.32 -14.34
CA ASN A 164 -3.28 38.00 -15.09
C ASN A 164 -3.54 36.98 -16.19
N LEU A 165 -4.34 35.95 -15.89
CA LEU A 165 -4.76 34.94 -16.85
C LEU A 165 -5.65 35.54 -17.94
N SER A 166 -6.64 36.35 -17.57
CA SER A 166 -7.55 37.03 -18.50
C SER A 166 -6.77 37.90 -19.49
N LYS A 167 -5.84 38.75 -19.00
CA LYS A 167 -4.96 39.55 -19.86
C LYS A 167 -4.22 38.73 -20.90
N ARG A 168 -3.77 37.51 -20.55
CA ARG A 168 -3.10 36.60 -21.49
C ARG A 168 -4.08 35.92 -22.45
N ALA A 169 -5.23 35.45 -21.95
CA ALA A 169 -6.22 34.70 -22.73
C ALA A 169 -6.83 35.50 -23.89
N TRP A 170 -6.93 36.83 -23.75
CA TRP A 170 -7.46 37.72 -24.80
C TRP A 170 -6.41 38.15 -25.85
N LEU A 171 -5.14 37.75 -25.70
CA LEU A 171 -4.09 38.03 -26.68
C LEU A 171 -4.07 36.94 -27.75
N ALA A 172 -4.77 37.16 -28.87
CA ALA A 172 -4.86 36.21 -29.98
C ALA A 172 -3.49 35.69 -30.50
N ARG A 173 -2.44 36.50 -30.40
CA ARG A 173 -1.07 36.14 -30.80
C ARG A 173 -0.36 35.15 -29.86
N LYS A 174 -0.89 34.89 -28.66
CA LYS A 174 -0.28 33.98 -27.69
C LYS A 174 -1.02 32.64 -27.72
N PRO A 175 -0.40 31.55 -28.23
CA PRO A 175 -1.01 30.23 -28.20
C PRO A 175 -1.05 29.66 -26.77
N ILE A 176 -1.81 28.58 -26.59
CA ILE A 176 -1.82 27.80 -25.35
C ILE A 176 -0.43 27.20 -25.13
N SER A 177 0.11 27.39 -23.92
CA SER A 177 1.39 26.80 -23.50
C SER A 177 1.24 25.27 -23.34
N PRO A 178 2.25 24.46 -23.72
CA PRO A 178 2.26 23.02 -23.43
C PRO A 178 2.12 22.67 -21.95
N GLY A 179 2.46 23.61 -21.05
CA GLY A 179 2.50 23.42 -19.60
C GLY A 179 3.70 22.58 -19.14
N GLY A 180 3.92 22.54 -17.82
CA GLY A 180 4.99 21.74 -17.20
C GLY A 180 4.54 20.90 -16.01
N LEU A 181 3.25 20.89 -15.65
CA LEU A 181 2.79 20.32 -14.38
C LEU A 181 3.07 18.80 -14.25
N LEU A 182 2.89 18.04 -15.34
CA LEU A 182 2.97 16.58 -15.32
C LEU A 182 4.39 16.06 -15.62
N LYS A 183 5.11 16.76 -16.50
CA LYS A 183 6.47 16.44 -16.92
C LYS A 183 7.23 17.75 -17.09
N TYR A 184 8.52 17.70 -16.77
CA TYR A 184 9.41 18.83 -16.94
C TYR A 184 9.38 19.33 -18.39
N VAL A 185 9.18 20.63 -18.54
CA VAL A 185 9.32 21.38 -19.80
C VAL A 185 10.20 22.57 -19.49
N HIS A 186 11.23 22.80 -20.31
CA HIS A 186 12.16 23.91 -20.11
C HIS A 186 11.40 25.25 -20.09
N GLY A 187 11.66 26.08 -19.07
CA GLY A 187 10.94 27.35 -18.85
C GLY A 187 9.49 27.21 -18.37
N GLY A 188 9.03 26.00 -18.05
CA GLY A 188 7.71 25.71 -17.50
C GLY A 188 7.70 25.65 -15.96
N GLU A 189 6.83 24.78 -15.42
CA GLU A 189 6.72 24.52 -13.98
C GLU A 189 8.05 24.01 -13.39
N TYR A 190 8.39 24.42 -12.18
CA TYR A 190 9.61 23.94 -11.53
C TYR A 190 9.45 22.48 -11.07
N HIS A 191 10.50 21.69 -11.25
CA HIS A 191 10.56 20.32 -10.76
C HIS A 191 11.78 20.14 -9.85
N ALA A 192 11.54 19.58 -8.66
CA ALA A 192 12.60 19.25 -7.70
C ALA A 192 13.62 18.24 -8.25
N TYR A 193 13.23 17.44 -9.25
CA TYR A 193 14.14 16.67 -10.11
C TYR A 193 14.04 17.20 -11.53
N ASN A 194 14.88 18.18 -11.83
CA ASN A 194 15.09 18.72 -13.18
C ASN A 194 16.43 18.21 -13.75
N PRO A 195 16.72 18.45 -15.04
CA PRO A 195 17.94 17.93 -15.67
C PRO A 195 19.25 18.31 -14.99
N ASP A 196 19.34 19.50 -14.40
CA ASP A 196 20.56 19.95 -13.74
C ASP A 196 20.79 19.19 -12.43
N VAL A 197 19.75 19.05 -11.59
CA VAL A 197 19.80 18.25 -10.35
C VAL A 197 20.13 16.79 -10.64
N VAL A 198 19.55 16.20 -11.68
CA VAL A 198 19.82 14.81 -12.09
C VAL A 198 21.27 14.64 -12.54
N ARG A 199 21.76 15.56 -13.38
CA ARG A 199 23.11 15.50 -13.95
C ARG A 199 24.19 15.66 -12.88
N THR A 200 24.06 16.66 -12.00
CA THR A 200 25.07 16.93 -10.95
C THR A 200 25.11 15.83 -9.91
N LEU A 201 23.96 15.25 -9.53
CA LEU A 201 23.93 14.08 -8.65
C LEU A 201 24.66 12.88 -9.27
N GLN A 202 24.38 12.57 -10.53
CA GLN A 202 25.03 11.46 -11.23
C GLN A 202 26.54 11.68 -11.38
N GLN A 203 26.98 12.92 -11.60
CA GLN A 203 28.39 13.28 -11.61
C GLN A 203 29.03 13.03 -10.24
N ALA A 204 28.44 13.55 -9.16
CA ALA A 204 28.97 13.43 -7.81
C ALA A 204 29.15 11.97 -7.36
N VAL A 205 28.13 11.13 -7.56
CA VAL A 205 28.23 9.72 -7.15
C VAL A 205 29.19 8.90 -8.01
N GLN A 206 29.45 9.36 -9.25
CA GLN A 206 30.38 8.71 -10.15
C GLN A 206 31.83 9.12 -9.86
N SER A 207 32.08 10.38 -9.50
CA SER A 207 33.42 10.87 -9.15
C SER A 207 33.84 10.43 -7.75
N GLY A 208 32.90 10.34 -6.81
CA GLY A 208 33.22 10.08 -5.40
C GLY A 208 33.75 11.30 -4.65
N GLU A 209 33.76 12.47 -5.30
CA GLU A 209 34.30 13.71 -4.74
C GLU A 209 33.21 14.55 -4.05
N TYR A 210 33.42 14.88 -2.78
CA TYR A 210 32.45 15.67 -1.99
C TYR A 210 32.18 17.06 -2.59
N ARG A 211 33.16 17.66 -3.27
CA ARG A 211 33.00 18.95 -3.96
C ARG A 211 31.92 18.91 -5.06
N ASP A 212 31.83 17.80 -5.80
CA ASP A 212 30.79 17.63 -6.82
C ASP A 212 29.42 17.46 -6.17
N TYR A 213 29.35 16.76 -5.02
CA TYR A 213 28.13 16.68 -4.23
C TYR A 213 27.68 18.06 -3.75
N GLN A 214 28.59 18.92 -3.27
CA GLN A 214 28.25 20.28 -2.86
C GLN A 214 27.63 21.10 -4.00
N GLN A 215 28.04 20.88 -5.26
CA GLN A 215 27.38 21.51 -6.40
C GLN A 215 25.93 21.03 -6.58
N TYR A 216 25.69 19.72 -6.44
CA TYR A 216 24.33 19.17 -6.41
C TYR A 216 23.52 19.73 -5.22
N ALA A 217 24.08 19.72 -4.02
CA ALA A 217 23.43 20.17 -2.80
C ALA A 217 23.03 21.65 -2.89
N ARG A 218 23.89 22.54 -3.43
CA ARG A 218 23.53 23.94 -3.67
C ARG A 218 22.33 24.10 -4.60
N LEU A 219 22.27 23.36 -5.71
CA LEU A 219 21.11 23.42 -6.63
C LEU A 219 19.80 22.98 -5.95
N VAL A 220 19.89 22.07 -4.98
CA VAL A 220 18.75 21.56 -4.23
C VAL A 220 18.37 22.52 -3.09
N ASN A 221 19.33 23.02 -2.32
CA ASN A 221 19.14 23.77 -1.08
C ASN A 221 18.88 25.27 -1.34
N GLU A 222 19.42 25.85 -2.42
CA GLU A 222 19.28 27.28 -2.77
C GLU A 222 18.20 27.53 -3.85
N ARG A 223 17.33 26.55 -4.09
CA ARG A 223 16.23 26.67 -5.06
C ARG A 223 15.16 27.67 -4.60
N PRO A 224 14.34 28.21 -5.51
CA PRO A 224 13.09 28.88 -5.13
C PRO A 224 12.19 27.94 -4.33
N ALA A 225 11.43 28.49 -3.38
CA ALA A 225 10.54 27.70 -2.52
C ALA A 225 9.58 26.82 -3.34
N ALA A 226 9.76 25.50 -3.24
CA ALA A 226 8.97 24.49 -3.93
C ALA A 226 8.24 23.57 -2.93
N THR A 227 8.69 23.52 -1.68
CA THR A 227 8.14 22.74 -0.57
C THR A 227 8.09 23.56 0.71
N LEU A 228 7.31 23.16 1.72
CA LEU A 228 7.16 23.93 2.96
C LEU A 228 8.49 24.12 3.69
N ARG A 229 9.32 23.07 3.75
CA ARG A 229 10.66 23.14 4.35
C ARG A 229 11.62 24.10 3.67
N ASP A 230 11.35 24.56 2.45
CA ASP A 230 12.18 25.59 1.79
C ASP A 230 11.95 26.98 2.43
N LEU A 231 10.84 27.17 3.14
CA LEU A 231 10.50 28.39 3.89
C LEU A 231 10.89 28.28 5.38
N LEU A 232 11.69 27.27 5.73
CA LEU A 232 12.27 27.11 7.06
C LEU A 232 13.80 27.14 6.92
N ALA A 233 14.48 28.01 7.66
CA ALA A 233 15.93 28.02 7.74
C ALA A 233 16.42 27.35 9.02
N ILE A 234 17.59 26.72 8.93
CA ILE A 234 18.34 26.28 10.11
C ILE A 234 18.83 27.54 10.83
N ASN A 235 18.67 27.57 12.14
CA ASN A 235 19.00 28.70 13.00
C ASN A 235 19.99 28.24 14.09
N PRO A 236 21.31 28.36 13.85
CA PRO A 236 22.32 28.08 14.86
C PRO A 236 22.12 29.00 16.07
N ASN A 237 22.00 28.42 17.26
CA ASN A 237 21.75 29.14 18.52
C ASN A 237 22.71 28.68 19.65
N GLY A 238 23.91 28.23 19.28
CA GLY A 238 24.94 27.74 20.20
C GLY A 238 26.32 27.79 19.56
N ASP A 239 27.35 27.41 20.34
CA ASP A 239 28.72 27.34 19.85
C ASP A 239 28.92 26.09 18.99
N ALA A 240 29.53 26.27 17.82
CA ALA A 240 29.86 25.15 16.94
C ALA A 240 30.89 24.22 17.59
N VAL A 241 30.80 22.93 17.30
CA VAL A 241 31.75 21.90 17.75
C VAL A 241 32.63 21.44 16.60
N ALA A 242 33.76 20.79 16.90
CA ALA A 242 34.56 20.15 15.87
C ALA A 242 33.77 18.98 15.25
N ILE A 243 33.86 18.80 13.93
CA ILE A 243 33.17 17.69 13.24
C ILE A 243 33.59 16.31 13.78
N ASP A 244 34.81 16.19 14.30
CA ASP A 244 35.31 14.95 14.90
C ASP A 244 34.64 14.60 16.24
N GLU A 245 33.99 15.56 16.90
CA GLU A 245 33.17 15.33 18.10
C GLU A 245 31.75 14.85 17.74
N VAL A 246 31.30 15.09 16.50
CA VAL A 246 30.01 14.60 16.00
C VAL A 246 30.11 13.11 15.71
N GLU A 247 29.06 12.37 16.09
CA GLU A 247 28.96 10.93 15.90
C GLU A 247 29.37 10.49 14.48
N PRO A 248 30.05 9.35 14.33
CA PRO A 248 30.57 8.93 13.05
C PRO A 248 29.43 8.62 12.07
N ALA A 249 29.71 8.74 10.77
CA ALA A 249 28.74 8.46 9.71
C ALA A 249 28.11 7.04 9.81
N SER A 250 28.83 6.08 10.38
CA SER A 250 28.33 4.72 10.66
C SER A 250 27.08 4.69 11.56
N GLU A 251 26.90 5.65 12.46
CA GLU A 251 25.69 5.76 13.29
C GLU A 251 24.53 6.38 12.52
N LEU A 252 24.82 7.24 11.53
CA LEU A 252 23.81 7.83 10.65
C LEU A 252 23.28 6.81 9.64
N PHE A 253 24.12 5.94 9.08
CA PHE A 253 23.67 4.94 8.09
C PHE A 253 22.60 3.99 8.65
N LYS A 254 22.64 3.67 9.95
CA LYS A 254 21.60 2.87 10.63
C LYS A 254 20.22 3.52 10.62
N ARG A 255 20.16 4.83 10.33
CA ARG A 255 18.95 5.65 10.24
C ARG A 255 18.54 5.92 8.80
N PHE A 256 19.33 5.50 7.82
CA PHE A 256 19.04 5.68 6.40
C PHE A 256 18.56 4.38 5.79
N ASP A 257 17.43 4.47 5.11
CA ASP A 257 16.87 3.34 4.37
C ASP A 257 16.66 3.72 2.92
N THR A 258 16.96 2.80 1.99
CA THR A 258 16.38 2.91 0.64
C THR A 258 14.91 2.53 0.71
N ALA A 259 14.03 3.45 0.27
CA ALA A 259 12.60 3.32 0.45
C ALA A 259 12.03 2.11 -0.30
N ALA A 260 10.87 1.62 0.15
CA ALA A 260 10.17 0.47 -0.40
C ALA A 260 9.88 0.61 -1.91
N MET A 261 10.64 -0.11 -2.74
CA MET A 261 10.46 -0.16 -4.19
C MET A 261 10.49 -1.62 -4.64
N SER A 262 9.37 -2.11 -5.18
CA SER A 262 9.24 -3.55 -5.48
C SER A 262 10.15 -4.00 -6.62
N ILE A 263 10.74 -5.18 -6.47
CA ILE A 263 11.17 -5.98 -7.62
C ILE A 263 9.97 -6.21 -8.57
N GLY A 264 10.18 -5.98 -9.86
CA GLY A 264 9.12 -5.86 -10.86
C GLY A 264 8.92 -4.40 -11.29
N ALA A 265 8.72 -3.48 -10.35
CA ALA A 265 8.75 -2.05 -10.67
C ALA A 265 10.18 -1.64 -11.08
N LEU A 266 11.16 -2.05 -10.27
CA LEU A 266 12.59 -1.98 -10.59
C LEU A 266 13.07 -3.29 -11.22
N SER A 267 14.10 -3.18 -12.06
CA SER A 267 14.90 -4.31 -12.54
C SER A 267 15.56 -5.04 -11.35
N PRO A 268 15.79 -6.36 -11.43
CA PRO A 268 16.53 -7.10 -10.41
C PRO A 268 17.88 -6.48 -10.07
N GLU A 269 18.61 -6.01 -11.08
CA GLU A 269 19.95 -5.44 -10.96
C GLU A 269 19.95 -4.16 -10.12
N ALA A 270 19.02 -3.23 -10.40
CA ALA A 270 18.83 -2.03 -9.59
C ALA A 270 18.41 -2.35 -8.15
N HIS A 271 17.53 -3.34 -7.97
CA HIS A 271 17.01 -3.70 -6.64
C HIS A 271 18.11 -4.32 -5.76
N GLU A 272 18.90 -5.23 -6.32
CA GLU A 272 20.04 -5.84 -5.64
C GLU A 272 21.15 -4.81 -5.36
N ALA A 273 21.43 -3.89 -6.28
CA ALA A 273 22.47 -2.88 -6.09
C ALA A 273 22.16 -1.94 -4.91
N LEU A 274 20.88 -1.59 -4.69
CA LEU A 274 20.47 -0.86 -3.48
C LEU A 274 20.74 -1.67 -2.21
N ALA A 275 20.36 -2.96 -2.22
CA ALA A 275 20.51 -3.80 -1.05
C ALA A 275 21.99 -4.00 -0.68
N GLU A 276 22.82 -4.29 -1.67
CA GLU A 276 24.26 -4.45 -1.50
C GLU A 276 24.91 -3.16 -0.96
N ALA A 277 24.57 -2.00 -1.53
CA ALA A 277 25.11 -0.73 -1.07
C ALA A 277 24.75 -0.42 0.39
N MET A 278 23.47 -0.60 0.76
CA MET A 278 23.01 -0.30 2.11
C MET A 278 23.55 -1.27 3.15
N ASN A 279 23.63 -2.55 2.82
CA ASN A 279 24.19 -3.55 3.73
C ASN A 279 25.69 -3.34 3.94
N CYS A 280 26.45 -2.94 2.91
CA CYS A 280 27.86 -2.55 3.06
C CYS A 280 28.04 -1.37 4.03
N LEU A 281 27.13 -0.39 4.01
CA LEU A 281 27.15 0.78 4.91
C LEU A 281 26.65 0.46 6.33
N GLY A 282 25.98 -0.69 6.54
CA GLY A 282 25.28 -1.00 7.78
C GLY A 282 23.90 -0.34 7.93
N GLY A 283 23.40 0.32 6.87
CA GLY A 283 22.02 0.80 6.78
C GLY A 283 21.06 -0.29 6.30
N ASN A 284 19.87 0.11 5.83
CA ASN A 284 18.88 -0.86 5.35
C ASN A 284 18.37 -0.57 3.93
N SER A 285 17.94 -1.63 3.27
CA SER A 285 17.12 -1.56 2.05
C SER A 285 15.79 -2.25 2.26
N ASN A 286 14.78 -1.83 1.50
CA ASN A 286 13.43 -2.33 1.62
C ASN A 286 12.99 -3.09 0.37
N SER A 287 12.49 -4.31 0.54
CA SER A 287 12.08 -5.19 -0.56
C SER A 287 10.97 -4.60 -1.43
N GLY A 288 10.15 -3.71 -0.87
CA GLY A 288 8.87 -3.31 -1.44
C GLY A 288 7.87 -4.47 -1.51
N GLU A 289 6.73 -4.21 -2.17
CA GLU A 289 5.58 -5.11 -2.24
C GLU A 289 5.70 -6.30 -3.21
N GLY A 290 6.91 -6.60 -3.69
CA GLY A 290 7.14 -7.53 -4.81
C GLY A 290 7.55 -8.95 -4.44
N GLY A 291 7.68 -9.25 -3.14
CA GLY A 291 8.44 -10.41 -2.66
C GLY A 291 9.95 -10.20 -2.78
N GLU A 292 10.72 -11.22 -2.44
CA GLU A 292 12.17 -11.24 -2.62
C GLU A 292 12.64 -12.66 -2.93
N ASP A 293 13.59 -12.79 -3.84
CA ASP A 293 14.15 -14.07 -4.23
C ASP A 293 14.87 -14.75 -3.05
N PRO A 294 14.50 -15.98 -2.66
CA PRO A 294 15.18 -16.71 -1.60
C PRO A 294 16.68 -16.90 -1.82
N ALA A 295 17.16 -16.86 -3.07
CA ALA A 295 18.59 -16.91 -3.38
C ALA A 295 19.40 -15.74 -2.79
N ARG A 296 18.73 -14.64 -2.39
CA ARG A 296 19.38 -13.49 -1.75
C ARG A 296 19.56 -13.66 -0.24
N TYR A 297 18.84 -14.59 0.39
CA TYR A 297 18.91 -14.78 1.83
C TYR A 297 20.30 -15.28 2.24
N GLY A 298 20.82 -14.75 3.36
CA GLY A 298 22.19 -15.03 3.79
C GLY A 298 23.30 -14.40 2.93
N THR A 299 22.96 -13.59 1.92
CA THR A 299 23.93 -12.85 1.10
C THR A 299 23.91 -11.36 1.42
N ASN A 300 24.91 -10.61 0.96
CA ASN A 300 24.93 -9.15 1.08
C ASN A 300 23.85 -8.44 0.24
N LYS A 301 23.06 -9.18 -0.56
CA LYS A 301 21.97 -8.64 -1.38
C LYS A 301 20.61 -8.74 -0.69
N VAL A 302 20.51 -9.28 0.51
CA VAL A 302 19.23 -9.38 1.24
C VAL A 302 18.69 -7.99 1.58
N SER A 303 17.39 -7.74 1.36
CA SER A 303 16.79 -6.51 1.89
C SER A 303 16.49 -6.67 3.37
N ARG A 304 17.13 -5.88 4.25
CA ARG A 304 16.91 -6.00 5.70
C ARG A 304 15.50 -5.59 6.14
N ILE A 305 14.82 -4.76 5.35
CA ILE A 305 13.41 -4.44 5.53
C ILE A 305 12.56 -5.23 4.53
N LYS A 306 11.58 -5.96 5.05
CA LYS A 306 10.60 -6.73 4.27
C LYS A 306 9.23 -6.09 4.38
N GLN A 307 8.55 -5.88 3.27
CA GLN A 307 7.25 -5.22 3.24
C GLN A 307 6.09 -6.22 3.16
N VAL A 308 5.10 -6.06 4.03
CA VAL A 308 3.81 -6.76 3.99
C VAL A 308 2.77 -5.75 3.48
N ALA A 309 2.27 -5.97 2.27
CA ALA A 309 1.28 -5.12 1.60
C ALA A 309 0.02 -5.93 1.24
N SER A 310 -1.06 -5.25 0.83
CA SER A 310 -2.38 -5.87 0.54
C SER A 310 -2.38 -7.01 -0.49
N GLY A 311 -1.42 -7.04 -1.41
CA GLY A 311 -1.30 -8.15 -2.37
C GLY A 311 -0.75 -9.45 -1.77
N ARG A 312 -0.09 -9.37 -0.61
CA ARG A 312 0.69 -10.46 0.04
C ARG A 312 1.64 -11.18 -0.93
N PHE A 313 2.14 -10.46 -1.94
CA PHE A 313 3.04 -11.04 -2.93
C PHE A 313 4.37 -11.46 -2.29
N GLY A 314 4.72 -12.74 -2.42
CA GLY A 314 5.97 -13.30 -1.92
C GLY A 314 6.12 -13.28 -0.40
N VAL A 315 5.03 -13.08 0.35
CA VAL A 315 5.06 -13.07 1.81
C VAL A 315 4.93 -14.51 2.32
N THR A 316 6.06 -15.12 2.66
CA THR A 316 6.16 -16.47 3.25
C THR A 316 6.85 -16.43 4.62
N PRO A 317 6.79 -17.50 5.42
CA PRO A 317 7.53 -17.58 6.69
C PRO A 317 9.02 -17.30 6.51
N ALA A 318 9.67 -17.93 5.52
CA ALA A 318 11.09 -17.72 5.21
C ALA A 318 11.38 -16.26 4.82
N TYR A 319 10.49 -15.63 4.07
CA TYR A 319 10.60 -14.21 3.74
C TYR A 319 10.56 -13.33 5.01
N LEU A 320 9.65 -13.61 5.95
CA LEU A 320 9.46 -12.83 7.17
C LEU A 320 10.60 -12.99 8.18
N VAL A 321 11.17 -14.19 8.33
CA VAL A 321 12.27 -14.45 9.28
C VAL A 321 13.63 -13.94 8.79
N ASN A 322 13.77 -13.60 7.51
CA ASN A 322 14.95 -12.97 6.92
C ASN A 322 14.83 -11.42 6.90
N ALA A 323 14.11 -10.86 7.86
CA ALA A 323 13.90 -9.43 8.04
C ALA A 323 14.42 -8.96 9.40
N ASP A 324 15.05 -7.79 9.42
CA ASP A 324 15.33 -7.03 10.64
C ASP A 324 14.19 -6.06 10.96
N VAL A 325 13.50 -5.59 9.92
CA VAL A 325 12.28 -4.78 10.04
C VAL A 325 11.22 -5.34 9.10
N ILE A 326 10.01 -5.54 9.60
CA ILE A 326 8.86 -5.88 8.78
C ILE A 326 7.96 -4.65 8.69
N GLN A 327 7.77 -4.11 7.49
CA GLN A 327 6.95 -2.93 7.25
C GLN A 327 5.56 -3.30 6.74
N ILE A 328 4.53 -3.05 7.55
CA ILE A 328 3.13 -3.07 7.13
C ILE A 328 2.86 -1.81 6.29
N LYS A 329 2.57 -2.00 5.01
CA LYS A 329 2.29 -0.90 4.08
C LYS A 329 0.80 -0.60 4.01
N VAL A 330 0.32 0.27 4.91
CA VAL A 330 -1.06 0.76 4.85
C VAL A 330 -1.25 1.65 3.62
N ALA A 331 -0.30 2.56 3.36
CA ALA A 331 -0.38 3.47 2.22
C ALA A 331 1.00 3.93 1.71
N GLN A 332 1.00 4.66 0.59
CA GLN A 332 2.19 5.36 0.06
C GLN A 332 1.78 6.74 -0.49
N GLY A 333 2.66 7.72 -0.36
CA GLY A 333 2.35 9.13 -0.70
C GLY A 333 1.90 9.38 -2.14
N ALA A 334 2.39 8.61 -3.11
CA ALA A 334 2.02 8.77 -4.52
C ALA A 334 0.61 8.29 -4.89
N LYS A 335 -0.02 7.49 -4.01
CA LYS A 335 -1.38 6.95 -4.18
C LYS A 335 -1.99 6.46 -2.86
N PRO A 336 -2.27 7.36 -1.92
CA PRO A 336 -2.98 7.00 -0.69
C PRO A 336 -4.39 6.50 -1.02
N GLY A 337 -4.87 5.54 -0.21
CA GLY A 337 -6.16 4.87 -0.38
C GLY A 337 -6.25 3.93 -1.60
N GLU A 338 -5.11 3.54 -2.20
CA GLU A 338 -5.06 2.63 -3.33
C GLU A 338 -3.96 1.57 -3.18
N GLY A 339 -4.11 0.46 -3.90
CA GLY A 339 -3.14 -0.64 -3.92
C GLY A 339 -1.95 -0.43 -4.86
N GLY A 340 -0.99 -1.34 -4.72
CA GLY A 340 0.11 -1.58 -5.66
C GLY A 340 -0.36 -1.78 -7.10
N GLN A 341 0.47 -1.39 -8.07
CA GLN A 341 0.16 -1.57 -9.49
C GLN A 341 1.43 -1.99 -10.23
N LEU A 342 1.36 -3.13 -10.91
CA LEU A 342 2.40 -3.60 -11.81
C LEU A 342 1.75 -4.00 -13.16
N PRO A 343 2.02 -3.24 -14.23
CA PRO A 343 1.58 -3.57 -15.59
C PRO A 343 1.99 -4.99 -16.00
N GLY A 344 1.12 -5.71 -16.71
CA GLY A 344 1.30 -7.12 -17.05
C GLY A 344 2.52 -7.42 -17.93
N ASP A 345 2.94 -6.47 -18.76
CA ASP A 345 4.18 -6.53 -19.56
C ASP A 345 5.45 -6.54 -18.69
N LYS A 346 5.35 -6.13 -17.42
CA LYS A 346 6.41 -6.25 -16.40
C LYS A 346 6.28 -7.51 -15.55
N VAL A 347 5.25 -8.33 -15.75
CA VAL A 347 5.05 -9.59 -15.03
C VAL A 347 5.66 -10.72 -15.83
N THR A 348 6.99 -10.71 -15.89
CA THR A 348 7.77 -11.79 -16.53
C THR A 348 7.63 -13.09 -15.75
N PRO A 349 8.01 -14.26 -16.31
CA PRO A 349 7.99 -15.52 -15.57
C PRO A 349 8.75 -15.47 -14.24
N TYR A 350 9.86 -14.72 -14.20
CA TYR A 350 10.63 -14.48 -12.96
C TYR A 350 9.80 -13.72 -11.91
N ILE A 351 9.20 -12.59 -12.30
CA ILE A 351 8.36 -11.80 -11.39
C ILE A 351 7.11 -12.59 -10.96
N ALA A 352 6.49 -13.32 -11.88
CA ALA A 352 5.33 -14.14 -11.61
C ALA A 352 5.64 -15.22 -10.56
N LYS A 353 6.80 -15.88 -10.66
CA LYS A 353 7.30 -16.85 -9.69
C LYS A 353 7.45 -16.25 -8.29
N LEU A 354 8.14 -15.10 -8.17
CA LEU A 354 8.35 -14.44 -6.88
C LEU A 354 7.03 -14.03 -6.20
N ARG A 355 6.03 -13.68 -7.01
CA ARG A 355 4.74 -13.19 -6.53
C ARG A 355 3.66 -14.27 -6.42
N TYR A 356 3.97 -15.52 -6.76
CA TYR A 356 2.99 -16.61 -6.86
C TYR A 356 1.76 -16.19 -7.71
N SER A 357 2.05 -15.64 -8.89
CA SER A 357 1.07 -15.06 -9.81
C SER A 357 1.23 -15.60 -11.23
N VAL A 358 0.37 -15.14 -12.15
CA VAL A 358 0.34 -15.61 -13.53
C VAL A 358 1.17 -14.69 -14.43
N PRO A 359 2.11 -15.21 -15.25
CA PRO A 359 2.88 -14.41 -16.19
C PRO A 359 2.02 -13.58 -17.14
N GLY A 360 2.43 -12.34 -17.42
CA GLY A 360 1.76 -11.43 -18.36
C GLY A 360 0.48 -10.76 -17.82
N VAL A 361 -0.02 -11.17 -16.65
CA VAL A 361 -1.25 -10.60 -16.06
C VAL A 361 -0.92 -9.35 -15.25
N THR A 362 -1.65 -8.26 -15.49
CA THR A 362 -1.51 -7.03 -14.70
C THR A 362 -1.88 -7.28 -13.24
N LEU A 363 -1.00 -6.91 -12.32
CA LEU A 363 -1.23 -7.04 -10.88
C LEU A 363 -1.69 -5.69 -10.31
N ILE A 364 -2.97 -5.60 -9.97
CA ILE A 364 -3.53 -4.50 -9.19
C ILE A 364 -3.84 -5.06 -7.81
N SER A 365 -3.09 -4.63 -6.80
CA SER A 365 -3.35 -5.08 -5.43
C SER A 365 -4.68 -4.50 -4.93
N PRO A 366 -5.39 -5.20 -4.02
CA PRO A 366 -6.52 -4.62 -3.34
C PRO A 366 -6.14 -3.29 -2.65
N PRO A 367 -7.01 -2.27 -2.61
CA PRO A 367 -6.73 -1.06 -1.86
C PRO A 367 -6.51 -1.30 -0.36
N PRO A 368 -7.42 -2.02 0.36
CA PRO A 368 -7.20 -2.32 1.77
C PRO A 368 -6.36 -3.59 1.94
N HIS A 369 -5.76 -3.71 3.11
CA HIS A 369 -5.41 -5.03 3.65
C HIS A 369 -6.71 -5.73 4.08
N HIS A 370 -7.00 -6.93 3.57
CA HIS A 370 -8.23 -7.65 3.94
C HIS A 370 -8.25 -8.19 5.36
N ASP A 371 -7.12 -8.07 6.07
CA ASP A 371 -6.92 -8.37 7.48
C ASP A 371 -6.65 -7.11 8.31
N ILE A 372 -6.99 -5.92 7.80
CA ILE A 372 -6.95 -4.65 8.52
C ILE A 372 -8.17 -3.81 8.13
N TYR A 373 -9.27 -3.98 8.87
CA TYR A 373 -10.46 -3.13 8.74
C TYR A 373 -10.65 -2.17 9.90
N SER A 374 -9.83 -2.30 10.92
CA SER A 374 -9.87 -1.54 12.16
C SER A 374 -8.48 -1.46 12.80
N ILE A 375 -8.37 -0.73 13.91
CA ILE A 375 -7.09 -0.60 14.62
C ILE A 375 -6.72 -1.89 15.37
N GLU A 376 -7.72 -2.62 15.85
CA GLU A 376 -7.56 -3.92 16.49
C GLU A 376 -7.10 -5.00 15.49
N ASP A 377 -7.54 -4.92 14.24
CA ASP A 377 -7.02 -5.80 13.18
C ASP A 377 -5.55 -5.49 12.84
N LEU A 378 -5.17 -4.21 12.83
CA LEU A 378 -3.75 -3.84 12.69
C LEU A 378 -2.93 -4.39 13.86
N ALA A 379 -3.45 -4.29 15.09
CA ALA A 379 -2.81 -4.88 16.27
C ALA A 379 -2.67 -6.40 16.14
N GLN A 380 -3.67 -7.07 15.57
CA GLN A 380 -3.61 -8.50 15.29
C GLN A 380 -2.53 -8.85 14.26
N LEU A 381 -2.39 -8.10 13.16
CA LEU A 381 -1.31 -8.33 12.20
C LEU A 381 0.07 -8.04 12.81
N ILE A 382 0.22 -6.99 13.61
CA ILE A 382 1.47 -6.71 14.34
C ILE A 382 1.81 -7.89 15.24
N PHE A 383 0.82 -8.42 15.96
CA PHE A 383 1.00 -9.60 16.80
C PHE A 383 1.41 -10.84 15.96
N ASP A 384 0.73 -11.13 14.86
CA ASP A 384 1.08 -12.24 13.94
C ASP A 384 2.55 -12.17 13.49
N LEU A 385 3.02 -10.96 13.14
CA LEU A 385 4.38 -10.73 12.66
C LEU A 385 5.43 -10.87 13.78
N LYS A 386 5.13 -10.38 14.99
CA LYS A 386 5.99 -10.58 16.17
C LYS A 386 6.05 -12.04 16.60
N GLN A 387 4.98 -12.81 16.40
CA GLN A 387 4.97 -14.25 16.72
C GLN A 387 5.84 -15.06 15.75
N VAL A 388 5.83 -14.77 14.44
CA VAL A 388 6.67 -15.50 13.46
C VAL A 388 8.13 -15.04 13.47
N ASN A 389 8.39 -13.74 13.69
CA ASN A 389 9.74 -13.22 13.81
C ASN A 389 9.86 -12.28 15.02
N PRO A 390 10.16 -12.80 16.22
CA PRO A 390 10.26 -12.01 17.45
C PRO A 390 11.47 -11.07 17.49
N LYS A 391 12.41 -11.18 16.53
CA LYS A 391 13.60 -10.32 16.45
C LYS A 391 13.39 -9.08 15.59
N ALA A 392 12.38 -9.08 14.71
CA ALA A 392 12.15 -7.98 13.79
C ALA A 392 11.37 -6.84 14.47
N MET A 393 11.73 -5.60 14.14
CA MET A 393 10.90 -4.44 14.44
C MET A 393 9.72 -4.38 13.47
N ILE A 394 8.54 -4.01 13.98
CA ILE A 394 7.36 -3.83 13.13
C ILE A 394 7.17 -2.35 12.82
N SER A 395 7.30 -2.02 11.53
CA SER A 395 7.05 -0.69 10.97
C SER A 395 5.65 -0.59 10.39
N VAL A 396 4.94 0.51 10.62
CA VAL A 396 3.68 0.82 9.94
C VAL A 396 3.88 2.06 9.08
N LYS A 397 3.70 1.91 7.77
CA LYS A 397 3.83 3.00 6.80
C LYS A 397 2.49 3.67 6.53
N LEU A 398 2.37 4.90 7.03
CA LEU A 398 1.25 5.81 6.85
C LEU A 398 1.61 6.91 5.84
N VAL A 399 0.62 7.71 5.45
CA VAL A 399 0.81 8.90 4.62
C VAL A 399 0.38 10.12 5.42
N SER A 400 1.10 11.23 5.24
CA SER A 400 0.72 12.52 5.80
C SER A 400 -0.66 12.95 5.28
N GLU A 401 -1.60 13.13 6.21
CA GLU A 401 -2.93 13.68 6.01
C GLU A 401 -3.48 14.18 7.36
N PRO A 402 -4.56 14.98 7.39
CA PRO A 402 -5.15 15.43 8.65
C PRO A 402 -5.62 14.25 9.50
N GLY A 403 -5.25 14.24 10.79
CA GLY A 403 -5.62 13.18 11.72
C GLY A 403 -4.61 12.03 11.78
N VAL A 404 -3.54 12.06 10.98
CA VAL A 404 -2.47 11.05 11.02
C VAL A 404 -1.84 10.94 12.40
N GLY A 405 -1.78 12.03 13.19
CA GLY A 405 -1.28 11.97 14.56
C GLY A 405 -2.16 11.13 15.47
N THR A 406 -3.49 11.22 15.32
CA THR A 406 -4.44 10.36 16.04
C THR A 406 -4.25 8.90 15.65
N ILE A 407 -4.15 8.61 14.35
CA ILE A 407 -3.90 7.26 13.84
C ILE A 407 -2.58 6.72 14.41
N ALA A 408 -1.51 7.52 14.42
CA ALA A 408 -0.21 7.13 14.96
C ALA A 408 -0.27 6.75 16.44
N THR A 409 -1.08 7.43 17.26
CA THR A 409 -1.28 7.01 18.66
C THR A 409 -1.97 5.64 18.77
N GLY A 410 -2.93 5.35 17.89
CA GLY A 410 -3.55 4.03 17.77
C GLY A 410 -2.53 2.97 17.36
N VAL A 411 -1.70 3.26 16.35
CA VAL A 411 -0.64 2.37 15.87
C VAL A 411 0.38 2.07 16.98
N ALA A 412 0.74 3.07 17.78
CA ALA A 412 1.62 2.87 18.94
C ALA A 412 0.98 1.98 19.99
N LYS A 413 -0.32 2.15 20.28
CA LYS A 413 -1.09 1.27 21.19
C LYS A 413 -1.31 -0.14 20.62
N ALA A 414 -1.26 -0.28 19.30
CA ALA A 414 -1.25 -1.55 18.58
C ALA A 414 0.12 -2.25 18.58
N TYR A 415 1.09 -1.72 19.32
CA TYR A 415 2.41 -2.32 19.57
C TYR A 415 3.38 -2.29 18.38
N ALA A 416 3.21 -1.37 17.43
CA ALA A 416 4.23 -1.11 16.43
C ALA A 416 5.50 -0.54 17.07
N ASP A 417 6.67 -0.81 16.50
CA ASP A 417 7.95 -0.30 16.99
C ASP A 417 8.41 0.94 16.21
N LEU A 418 7.95 1.06 14.95
CA LEU A 418 8.32 2.13 14.04
C LEU A 418 7.09 2.65 13.27
N ILE A 419 6.97 3.96 13.09
CA ILE A 419 5.94 4.57 12.23
C ILE A 419 6.63 5.39 11.15
N THR A 420 6.30 5.11 9.89
CA THR A 420 6.78 5.89 8.74
C THR A 420 5.68 6.85 8.29
N ILE A 421 5.97 8.16 8.30
CA ILE A 421 5.10 9.19 7.71
C ILE A 421 5.61 9.52 6.31
N ALA A 422 4.87 9.09 5.29
CA ALA A 422 5.21 9.37 3.90
C ALA A 422 4.57 10.67 3.40
N GLY A 423 5.35 11.55 2.77
CA GLY A 423 4.86 12.76 2.09
C GLY A 423 4.23 12.48 0.74
N TYR A 424 3.35 13.37 0.28
CA TYR A 424 2.69 13.32 -1.05
C TYR A 424 3.69 13.25 -2.23
N ASP A 425 4.92 13.75 -2.02
CA ASP A 425 5.99 13.84 -3.00
C ASP A 425 6.82 12.54 -3.13
N GLY A 426 6.36 11.44 -2.53
CA GLY A 426 6.90 10.10 -2.73
C GLY A 426 6.84 9.62 -4.19
N GLY A 427 7.86 8.85 -4.60
CA GLY A 427 7.92 8.25 -5.95
C GLY A 427 6.98 7.07 -6.16
N THR A 428 6.74 6.69 -7.42
CA THR A 428 6.02 5.47 -7.79
C THR A 428 6.41 4.97 -9.17
N GLY A 429 6.42 3.65 -9.36
CA GLY A 429 6.59 3.02 -10.68
C GLY A 429 5.34 3.12 -11.56
N ALA A 430 4.15 3.07 -10.96
CA ALA A 430 2.85 3.18 -11.64
C ALA A 430 1.76 3.67 -10.68
N SER A 431 1.03 4.71 -11.09
CA SER A 431 -0.08 5.31 -10.33
C SER A 431 -0.96 6.15 -11.26
N PRO A 432 -2.28 6.27 -10.98
CA PRO A 432 -3.11 7.27 -11.64
C PRO A 432 -2.58 8.69 -11.39
N LEU A 433 -2.57 9.52 -12.44
CA LEU A 433 -2.10 10.90 -12.34
C LEU A 433 -2.88 11.73 -11.33
N SER A 434 -4.18 11.47 -11.17
CA SER A 434 -5.03 12.13 -10.17
C SER A 434 -4.49 11.91 -8.76
N SER A 435 -3.99 10.73 -8.45
CA SER A 435 -3.52 10.40 -7.10
C SER A 435 -2.14 11.00 -6.84
N VAL A 436 -1.25 10.96 -7.84
CA VAL A 436 0.07 11.61 -7.76
C VAL A 436 -0.01 13.12 -7.55
N LYS A 437 -1.12 13.75 -7.98
CA LYS A 437 -1.28 15.21 -7.92
C LYS A 437 -2.20 15.72 -6.83
N TYR A 438 -3.14 14.91 -6.35
CA TYR A 438 -4.24 15.40 -5.51
C TYR A 438 -4.48 14.57 -4.23
N ALA A 439 -3.60 13.61 -3.90
CA ALA A 439 -3.77 12.79 -2.70
C ALA A 439 -2.49 12.76 -1.85
N GLY A 440 -2.67 12.83 -0.53
CA GLY A 440 -1.58 12.97 0.44
C GLY A 440 -1.17 14.43 0.64
N CYS A 441 -0.46 14.69 1.74
CA CYS A 441 -0.03 16.03 2.16
C CYS A 441 1.50 16.11 2.34
N PRO A 442 2.08 17.32 2.44
CA PRO A 442 3.48 17.52 2.82
C PRO A 442 3.83 16.72 4.09
N TRP A 443 4.98 16.06 4.10
CA TRP A 443 5.39 15.27 5.27
C TRP A 443 5.67 16.16 6.46
N GLU A 444 6.06 17.43 6.26
CA GLU A 444 6.31 18.40 7.33
C GLU A 444 5.08 18.52 8.25
N LEU A 445 3.88 18.58 7.67
CA LEU A 445 2.62 18.67 8.41
C LEU A 445 2.30 17.39 9.18
N GLY A 446 2.40 16.24 8.52
CA GLY A 446 2.07 14.95 9.13
C GLY A 446 3.08 14.50 10.18
N LEU A 447 4.36 14.85 9.99
CA LEU A 447 5.44 14.52 10.93
C LEU A 447 5.26 15.31 12.23
N VAL A 448 5.04 16.63 12.15
CA VAL A 448 4.81 17.48 13.33
C VAL A 448 3.56 17.02 14.07
N GLU A 449 2.45 16.78 13.37
CA GLU A 449 1.21 16.29 13.99
C GLU A 449 1.43 14.95 14.70
N THR A 450 2.20 14.05 14.10
CA THR A 450 2.52 12.74 14.69
C THR A 450 3.42 12.88 15.92
N GLN A 451 4.47 13.70 15.83
CA GLN A 451 5.37 14.01 16.94
C GLN A 451 4.57 14.54 18.13
N GLN A 452 3.79 15.59 17.92
CA GLN A 452 2.99 16.25 18.95
C GLN A 452 1.97 15.28 19.57
N ALA A 453 1.23 14.53 18.76
CA ALA A 453 0.21 13.60 19.25
C ALA A 453 0.82 12.46 20.11
N LEU A 454 1.94 11.88 19.68
CA LEU A 454 2.63 10.82 20.43
C LEU A 454 3.23 11.33 21.74
N VAL A 455 3.78 12.56 21.73
CA VAL A 455 4.33 13.19 22.94
C VAL A 455 3.22 13.50 23.94
N ALA A 456 2.14 14.15 23.49
CA ALA A 456 1.00 14.51 24.32
C ALA A 456 0.33 13.28 24.97
N ASN A 457 0.32 12.13 24.29
CA ASN A 457 -0.22 10.88 24.82
C ASN A 457 0.81 10.06 25.62
N GLY A 458 2.04 10.54 25.77
CA GLY A 458 3.10 9.85 26.49
C GLY A 458 3.48 8.51 25.86
N LEU A 459 3.47 8.42 24.52
CA LEU A 459 3.79 7.22 23.72
C LEU A 459 5.08 7.38 22.89
N ARG A 460 5.57 8.61 22.70
CA ARG A 460 6.68 8.92 21.78
C ARG A 460 7.97 8.11 22.02
N HIS A 461 8.35 7.93 23.29
CA HIS A 461 9.52 7.17 23.73
C HIS A 461 9.55 5.67 23.33
N LYS A 462 8.42 5.12 22.88
CA LYS A 462 8.30 3.70 22.45
C LYS A 462 8.35 3.50 20.95
N ILE A 463 8.35 4.58 20.18
CA ILE A 463 8.14 4.55 18.74
C ILE A 463 9.28 5.24 18.04
N ARG A 464 9.94 4.55 17.11
CA ARG A 464 10.84 5.20 16.16
C ARG A 464 10.01 5.90 15.08
N LEU A 465 10.18 7.21 14.90
CA LEU A 465 9.53 7.92 13.80
C LEU A 465 10.44 7.97 12.58
N GLN A 466 9.93 7.51 11.44
CA GLN A 466 10.57 7.62 10.14
C GLN A 466 9.81 8.61 9.27
N VAL A 467 10.52 9.34 8.42
CA VAL A 467 9.90 10.12 7.35
C VAL A 467 10.47 9.72 5.99
N ASP A 468 9.61 9.69 4.96
CA ASP A 468 10.03 9.67 3.57
C ASP A 468 9.17 10.63 2.73
N GLY A 469 9.64 10.95 1.52
CA GLY A 469 9.00 11.94 0.65
C GLY A 469 9.97 13.04 0.26
N GLY A 470 10.55 12.91 -0.94
CA GLY A 470 11.37 13.95 -1.54
C GLY A 470 12.62 14.39 -0.77
N LEU A 471 13.12 13.62 0.20
CA LEU A 471 14.41 13.88 0.88
C LEU A 471 15.58 13.70 -0.11
N LYS A 472 16.52 14.64 -0.11
CA LYS A 472 17.58 14.74 -1.13
C LYS A 472 18.97 15.05 -0.59
N THR A 473 19.07 15.82 0.49
CA THR A 473 20.32 16.39 1.07
C THR A 473 20.34 16.27 2.59
N GLY A 474 21.49 16.56 3.20
CA GLY A 474 21.64 16.65 4.65
C GLY A 474 20.75 17.71 5.30
N VAL A 475 20.50 18.84 4.61
CA VAL A 475 19.54 19.86 5.09
C VAL A 475 18.13 19.30 5.26
N ASP A 476 17.65 18.45 4.35
CA ASP A 476 16.35 17.80 4.50
C ASP A 476 16.31 16.92 5.77
N ILE A 477 17.41 16.21 6.06
CA ILE A 477 17.53 15.32 7.23
C ILE A 477 17.53 16.13 8.53
N ILE A 478 18.33 17.19 8.62
CA ILE A 478 18.41 18.03 9.82
C ILE A 478 17.04 18.64 10.14
N LYS A 479 16.37 19.19 9.11
CA LYS A 479 15.01 19.74 9.28
C LYS A 479 14.03 18.66 9.73
N ALA A 480 14.05 17.49 9.09
CA ALA A 480 13.19 16.37 9.48
C ALA A 480 13.47 15.88 10.92
N ALA A 481 14.75 15.81 11.32
CA ALA A 481 15.15 15.41 12.67
C ALA A 481 14.59 16.40 13.70
N ILE A 482 14.80 17.69 13.48
CA ILE A 482 14.27 18.76 14.33
C ILE A 482 12.75 18.67 14.50
N LEU A 483 12.03 18.41 13.41
CA LEU A 483 10.57 18.26 13.43
C LEU A 483 10.06 16.94 14.05
N GLY A 484 10.94 16.00 14.38
CA GLY A 484 10.59 14.80 15.17
C GLY A 484 11.06 13.45 14.62
N ALA A 485 11.67 13.40 13.43
CA ALA A 485 12.09 12.14 12.80
C ALA A 485 13.40 11.58 13.38
N GLU A 486 13.50 10.25 13.40
CA GLU A 486 14.68 9.50 13.86
C GLU A 486 15.36 8.70 12.73
N SER A 487 14.61 8.38 11.67
CA SER A 487 15.11 7.69 10.50
C SER A 487 14.48 8.25 9.21
N PHE A 488 15.15 8.00 8.09
CA PHE A 488 14.92 8.73 6.83
C PHE A 488 14.91 7.76 5.65
N GLY A 489 13.82 7.76 4.90
CA GLY A 489 13.64 6.91 3.72
C GLY A 489 13.93 7.64 2.41
N PHE A 490 14.76 7.04 1.55
CA PHE A 490 15.18 7.62 0.27
C PHE A 490 14.77 6.75 -0.91
N GLY A 491 13.84 7.24 -1.74
CA GLY A 491 13.39 6.52 -2.93
C GLY A 491 14.06 7.01 -4.22
N THR A 492 13.74 8.24 -4.63
CA THR A 492 14.14 8.75 -5.96
C THR A 492 15.64 9.08 -6.03
N GLY A 493 16.24 9.62 -4.96
CA GLY A 493 17.67 9.96 -4.93
C GLY A 493 18.58 8.77 -5.30
N PRO A 494 18.49 7.64 -4.58
CA PRO A 494 19.25 6.42 -4.90
C PRO A 494 18.98 5.89 -6.32
N MET A 495 17.76 6.03 -6.85
CA MET A 495 17.45 5.68 -8.24
C MET A 495 18.16 6.56 -9.25
N VAL A 496 18.24 7.86 -8.99
CA VAL A 496 19.02 8.79 -9.81
C VAL A 496 20.51 8.47 -9.72
N ALA A 497 21.02 8.13 -8.53
CA ALA A 497 22.41 7.69 -8.34
C ALA A 497 22.75 6.42 -9.15
N LEU A 498 21.82 5.47 -9.25
CA LEU A 498 21.97 4.28 -10.11
C LEU A 498 21.82 4.56 -11.62
N GLY A 499 21.46 5.77 -12.02
CA GLY A 499 21.41 6.20 -13.43
C GLY A 499 20.04 6.60 -13.96
N CYS A 500 18.99 6.69 -13.13
CA CYS A 500 17.67 7.16 -13.58
C CYS A 500 17.75 8.60 -14.13
N LYS A 501 17.26 8.80 -15.36
CA LYS A 501 17.15 10.13 -16.01
C LYS A 501 15.81 10.85 -15.75
N TYR A 502 15.00 10.33 -14.83
CA TYR A 502 13.72 10.89 -14.40
C TYR A 502 12.70 11.19 -15.53
N LEU A 503 12.67 10.34 -16.57
CA LEU A 503 11.81 10.50 -17.76
C LEU A 503 10.31 10.21 -17.52
N ARG A 504 9.96 9.66 -16.35
CA ARG A 504 8.59 9.30 -15.95
C ARG A 504 7.89 8.32 -16.91
N ILE A 505 8.64 7.30 -17.36
CA ILE A 505 8.17 6.21 -18.24
C ILE A 505 8.24 4.82 -17.56
N CYS A 506 8.37 4.79 -16.24
CA CYS A 506 8.59 3.56 -15.45
C CYS A 506 7.48 2.50 -15.63
N HIS A 507 6.25 2.96 -15.91
CA HIS A 507 5.06 2.14 -16.12
C HIS A 507 4.96 1.56 -17.54
N LEU A 508 5.78 2.01 -18.48
CA LEU A 508 5.74 1.58 -19.90
C LEU A 508 6.74 0.47 -20.22
N ASN A 509 7.44 -0.05 -19.20
CA ASN A 509 8.48 -1.06 -19.33
C ASN A 509 9.65 -0.69 -20.28
N ASN A 510 9.77 0.56 -20.72
CA ASN A 510 10.75 1.02 -21.69
C ASN A 510 11.80 1.96 -21.08
N CYS A 511 12.22 1.71 -19.85
CA CYS A 511 13.19 2.53 -19.15
C CYS A 511 14.52 2.59 -19.92
N ALA A 512 14.88 3.79 -20.39
CA ALA A 512 16.06 4.03 -21.22
C ALA A 512 17.42 3.75 -20.55
N THR A 513 17.44 3.46 -19.24
CA THR A 513 18.65 3.24 -18.43
C THR A 513 18.61 1.90 -17.70
N GLY A 514 17.70 1.00 -18.08
CA GLY A 514 17.59 -0.34 -17.48
C GLY A 514 17.08 -0.39 -16.03
N VAL A 515 16.85 0.74 -15.35
CA VAL A 515 16.50 0.79 -13.90
C VAL A 515 15.07 0.30 -13.60
N ALA A 516 14.07 0.80 -14.32
CA ALA A 516 12.65 0.57 -14.03
C ALA A 516 11.94 -0.22 -15.14
N THR A 517 12.56 -1.32 -15.57
CA THR A 517 12.08 -2.20 -16.65
C THR A 517 12.38 -3.66 -16.33
N GLN A 518 11.59 -4.57 -16.90
CA GLN A 518 11.85 -6.01 -16.92
C GLN A 518 12.29 -6.50 -18.31
N ASP A 519 12.31 -5.61 -19.31
CA ASP A 519 12.81 -5.91 -20.65
C ASP A 519 14.30 -6.28 -20.56
N GLU A 520 14.62 -7.50 -21.00
CA GLU A 520 15.96 -8.07 -20.86
C GLU A 520 17.01 -7.29 -21.69
N LYS A 521 16.63 -6.81 -22.89
CA LYS A 521 17.53 -6.06 -23.76
C LYS A 521 17.89 -4.71 -23.13
N LEU A 522 16.91 -4.01 -22.57
CA LEU A 522 17.13 -2.74 -21.88
C LEU A 522 17.96 -2.91 -20.61
N ARG A 523 17.70 -3.96 -19.82
CA ARG A 523 18.51 -4.26 -18.63
C ARG A 523 19.95 -4.59 -19.02
N LYS A 524 20.15 -5.53 -19.94
CA LYS A 524 21.48 -5.98 -20.36
C LYS A 524 22.33 -4.88 -20.99
N ASN A 525 21.73 -4.03 -21.83
CA ASN A 525 22.49 -3.07 -22.64
C ASN A 525 22.57 -1.66 -22.07
N HIS A 526 21.69 -1.29 -21.12
CA HIS A 526 21.58 0.10 -20.64
C HIS A 526 21.64 0.26 -19.12
N TYR A 527 21.63 -0.84 -18.35
CA TYR A 527 21.86 -0.75 -16.91
C TYR A 527 23.36 -0.61 -16.62
N HIS A 528 23.74 0.51 -15.99
CA HIS A 528 25.12 0.81 -15.58
C HIS A 528 25.19 1.31 -14.12
N GLY A 529 24.17 0.98 -13.32
CA GLY A 529 24.11 1.28 -11.90
C GLY A 529 24.99 0.30 -11.12
N LEU A 530 25.87 0.81 -10.27
CA LEU A 530 26.75 -0.01 -9.43
C LEU A 530 26.54 0.36 -7.96
N PRO A 531 26.65 -0.59 -7.02
CA PRO A 531 26.39 -0.36 -5.60
C PRO A 531 27.16 0.85 -5.03
N PHE A 532 28.44 1.02 -5.40
CA PHE A 532 29.28 2.10 -4.89
C PHE A 532 28.71 3.51 -5.16
N LYS A 533 27.92 3.70 -6.23
CA LYS A 533 27.28 4.99 -6.51
C LYS A 533 26.25 5.36 -5.43
N VAL A 534 25.53 4.35 -4.94
CA VAL A 534 24.57 4.52 -3.85
C VAL A 534 25.33 4.68 -2.53
N THR A 535 26.44 3.96 -2.33
CA THR A 535 27.34 4.14 -1.19
C THR A 535 27.81 5.59 -1.09
N ASN A 536 28.42 6.13 -2.16
CA ASN A 536 28.87 7.52 -2.24
C ASN A 536 27.73 8.51 -1.94
N TYR A 537 26.53 8.27 -2.48
CA TYR A 537 25.37 9.13 -2.24
C TYR A 537 25.06 9.28 -0.74
N PHE A 538 25.02 8.16 -0.01
CA PHE A 538 24.74 8.18 1.43
C PHE A 538 25.92 8.68 2.25
N GLU A 539 27.15 8.41 1.85
CA GLU A 539 28.35 8.96 2.50
C GLU A 539 28.38 10.48 2.41
N PHE A 540 28.07 11.06 1.25
CA PHE A 540 28.00 12.52 1.11
C PHE A 540 26.90 13.13 1.95
N ILE A 541 25.72 12.52 1.97
CA ILE A 541 24.61 12.98 2.82
C ILE A 541 25.00 12.90 4.29
N ALA A 542 25.60 11.79 4.74
CA ALA A 542 26.06 11.64 6.11
C ALA A 542 27.13 12.69 6.46
N HIS A 543 28.04 13.00 5.53
CA HIS A 543 29.03 14.05 5.71
C HIS A 543 28.38 15.42 5.89
N GLU A 544 27.45 15.81 5.01
CA GLU A 544 26.71 17.09 5.12
C GLU A 544 25.90 17.16 6.42
N VAL A 545 25.27 16.06 6.85
CA VAL A 545 24.57 16.00 8.14
C VAL A 545 25.53 16.27 9.30
N ARG A 546 26.73 15.68 9.29
CA ARG A 546 27.73 15.90 10.33
C ARG A 546 28.25 17.34 10.34
N GLU A 547 28.48 17.95 9.17
CA GLU A 547 28.86 19.36 9.06
C GLU A 547 27.78 20.28 9.66
N LEU A 548 26.51 20.05 9.33
CA LEU A 548 25.38 20.83 9.86
C LEU A 548 25.17 20.62 11.37
N MET A 549 25.35 19.40 11.86
CA MET A 549 25.32 19.09 13.29
C MET A 549 26.44 19.81 14.04
N ALA A 550 27.65 19.83 13.47
CA ALA A 550 28.79 20.54 14.03
C ALA A 550 28.53 22.05 14.10
N GLU A 551 27.98 22.65 13.03
CA GLU A 551 27.57 24.07 12.98
C GLU A 551 26.51 24.39 14.05
N LEU A 552 25.59 23.46 14.30
CA LEU A 552 24.55 23.59 15.33
C LEU A 552 25.05 23.33 16.76
N GLY A 553 26.30 22.88 16.95
CA GLY A 553 26.84 22.52 18.26
C GLY A 553 26.28 21.21 18.83
N VAL A 554 25.82 20.30 17.96
CA VAL A 554 25.15 19.05 18.36
C VAL A 554 25.98 17.84 17.94
N THR A 555 26.32 16.97 18.89
CA THR A 555 27.19 15.81 18.63
C THR A 555 26.42 14.52 18.30
N ARG A 556 25.13 14.42 18.65
CA ARG A 556 24.28 13.26 18.35
C ARG A 556 22.97 13.68 17.70
N LEU A 557 22.55 12.98 16.66
CA LEU A 557 21.36 13.32 15.87
C LEU A 557 20.09 13.32 16.73
N VAL A 558 20.02 12.44 17.73
CA VAL A 558 18.88 12.38 18.64
C VAL A 558 18.66 13.64 19.46
N ASP A 559 19.71 14.44 19.68
CA ASP A 559 19.64 15.68 20.44
C ASP A 559 19.04 16.82 19.61
N LEU A 560 18.89 16.64 18.28
CA LEU A 560 18.10 17.54 17.44
C LEU A 560 16.60 17.31 17.58
N ILE A 561 16.16 16.12 18.02
CA ILE A 561 14.78 15.71 17.87
C ILE A 561 13.85 16.53 18.77
N GLY A 562 12.95 17.28 18.14
CA GLY A 562 12.02 18.18 18.83
C GLY A 562 12.62 19.55 19.19
N ARG A 563 13.88 19.84 18.82
CA ARG A 563 14.55 21.15 19.00
C ARG A 563 14.10 22.17 17.97
N THR A 564 12.80 22.45 17.92
CA THR A 564 12.21 23.36 16.93
C THR A 564 12.72 24.79 17.03
N ASP A 565 13.37 25.16 18.14
CA ASP A 565 14.12 26.40 18.33
C ASP A 565 15.31 26.57 17.36
N LEU A 566 15.82 25.46 16.79
CA LEU A 566 16.88 25.44 15.79
C LEU A 566 16.36 25.67 14.36
N LEU A 567 15.07 25.96 14.19
CA LEU A 567 14.48 26.38 12.93
C LEU A 567 13.86 27.77 13.08
N LYS A 568 13.92 28.53 11.98
CA LYS A 568 13.21 29.81 11.85
C LYS A 568 12.42 29.84 10.56
N GLU A 569 11.23 30.42 10.64
CA GLU A 569 10.42 30.72 9.46
C GLU A 569 11.11 31.81 8.62
N LEU A 570 11.10 31.64 7.30
CA LEU A 570 11.60 32.61 6.33
C LEU A 570 10.43 33.36 5.69
N ASP A 571 10.69 34.61 5.30
CA ASP A 571 9.76 35.37 4.48
C ASP A 571 9.54 34.68 3.12
N GLY A 572 8.28 34.65 2.69
CA GLY A 572 7.91 34.14 1.37
C GLY A 572 8.43 35.03 0.23
N PHE A 573 8.80 34.41 -0.89
CA PHE A 573 9.22 35.12 -2.11
C PHE A 573 8.04 35.73 -2.91
N THR A 574 6.82 35.25 -2.65
CA THR A 574 5.60 35.72 -3.32
C THR A 574 4.58 36.19 -2.30
N ALA A 575 3.65 37.06 -2.72
CA ALA A 575 2.57 37.55 -1.87
C ALA A 575 1.71 36.44 -1.24
N LYS A 576 1.59 35.28 -1.91
CA LYS A 576 0.86 34.12 -1.38
C LYS A 576 1.67 33.36 -0.34
N GLN A 577 2.98 33.22 -0.55
CA GLN A 577 3.88 32.56 0.40
C GLN A 577 4.02 33.35 1.69
N GLN A 578 4.04 34.70 1.62
CA GLN A 578 4.08 35.58 2.79
C GLN A 578 2.85 35.48 3.70
N LYS A 579 1.77 34.86 3.21
CA LYS A 579 0.52 34.65 3.97
C LYS A 579 0.42 33.25 4.56
N LEU A 580 1.46 32.43 4.41
CA LEU A 580 1.55 31.15 5.10
C LEU A 580 1.90 31.40 6.58
N ALA A 581 1.28 30.62 7.47
CA ALA A 581 1.57 30.65 8.90
C ALA A 581 2.29 29.34 9.28
N LEU A 582 3.61 29.30 9.10
CA LEU A 582 4.41 28.09 9.36
C LEU A 582 4.91 28.00 10.80
N SER A 583 4.82 29.07 11.59
CA SER A 583 5.16 29.08 13.01
C SER A 583 4.54 27.95 13.82
N ARG A 584 3.32 27.48 13.47
CA ARG A 584 2.67 26.31 14.08
C ARG A 584 3.45 25.00 13.91
N LEU A 585 4.25 24.88 12.85
CA LEU A 585 5.13 23.73 12.65
C LEU A 585 6.30 23.71 13.64
N LEU A 586 6.61 24.86 14.24
CA LEU A 586 7.75 25.06 15.13
C LEU A 586 7.34 25.04 16.61
N GLU A 587 6.08 24.72 16.93
CA GLU A 587 5.62 24.54 18.30
C GLU A 587 6.30 23.30 18.92
N THR A 588 7.03 23.53 20.01
CA THR A 588 7.72 22.47 20.76
C THR A 588 6.74 21.65 21.56
N ALA A 589 6.77 20.32 21.39
CA ALA A 589 5.98 19.40 22.21
C ALA A 589 6.70 19.09 23.53
N GLU A 590 6.04 19.29 24.67
CA GLU A 590 6.61 18.95 25.98
C GLU A 590 6.31 17.50 26.38
N PRO A 591 7.33 16.68 26.69
CA PRO A 591 7.11 15.30 27.09
C PRO A 591 6.62 15.20 28.54
N HIS A 592 5.85 14.14 28.82
CA HIS A 592 5.50 13.79 30.20
C HIS A 592 6.78 13.53 31.03
N PRO A 593 6.76 13.79 32.35
CA PRO A 593 7.92 13.57 33.21
C PRO A 593 8.54 12.18 33.05
N GLY A 594 9.86 12.13 32.83
CA GLY A 594 10.63 10.89 32.67
C GLY A 594 10.53 10.22 31.28
N LYS A 595 9.80 10.80 30.31
CA LYS A 595 9.71 10.28 28.94
C LYS A 595 10.54 11.10 27.96
N ALA A 596 11.14 10.44 26.97
CA ALA A 596 11.93 11.08 25.92
C ALA A 596 11.07 11.54 24.71
N LEU A 597 11.60 12.48 23.94
CA LEU A 597 11.03 12.97 22.66
C LEU A 597 11.37 12.07 21.45
N TYR A 598 12.18 11.05 21.67
CA TYR A 598 12.61 10.06 20.69
C TYR A 598 12.54 8.64 21.28
N CYS A 599 12.69 7.61 20.45
CA CYS A 599 12.57 6.22 20.88
C CYS A 599 13.71 5.79 21.82
N THR A 600 13.38 5.39 23.04
CA THR A 600 14.32 4.89 24.06
C THR A 600 13.92 3.51 24.61
N GLU A 601 12.69 3.06 24.35
CA GLU A 601 12.14 1.80 24.86
C GLU A 601 11.52 0.96 23.74
N ASN A 602 11.46 -0.35 23.95
CA ASN A 602 10.74 -1.28 23.08
C ASN A 602 9.22 -1.22 23.34
N ASN A 603 8.41 -1.67 22.36
CA ASN A 603 6.95 -1.68 22.48
C ASN A 603 6.38 -3.12 22.43
N PRO A 604 6.55 -3.93 23.48
CA PRO A 604 6.06 -5.30 23.49
C PRO A 604 4.52 -5.35 23.50
N PRO A 605 3.91 -6.34 22.83
CA PRO A 605 2.48 -6.57 22.91
C PRO A 605 2.05 -6.95 24.33
N PHE A 606 0.81 -6.64 24.69
CA PHE A 606 0.22 -7.05 25.97
C PHE A 606 0.05 -8.57 26.08
N ASP A 607 -0.37 -9.21 24.98
CA ASP A 607 -0.43 -10.66 24.88
C ASP A 607 0.97 -11.23 24.62
N ASN A 608 1.36 -12.20 25.43
CA ASN A 608 2.67 -12.83 25.37
C ASN A 608 2.72 -14.08 24.48
N GLY A 609 1.58 -14.53 23.93
CA GLY A 609 1.52 -15.71 23.07
C GLY A 609 1.92 -17.00 23.79
N VAL A 610 1.43 -17.20 25.02
CA VAL A 610 1.86 -18.31 25.91
C VAL A 610 1.74 -19.67 25.23
N LEU A 611 0.63 -19.95 24.54
CA LEU A 611 0.44 -21.23 23.83
C LEU A 611 1.41 -21.40 22.65
N ASN A 612 1.72 -20.32 21.92
CA ASN A 612 2.75 -20.35 20.86
C ASN A 612 4.13 -20.69 21.43
N ALA A 613 4.52 -20.03 22.52
CA ALA A 613 5.79 -20.28 23.20
C ALA A 613 5.88 -21.71 23.71
N GLN A 614 4.81 -22.23 24.32
CA GLN A 614 4.74 -23.60 24.82
C GLN A 614 4.86 -24.63 23.68
N LEU A 615 4.12 -24.46 22.60
CA LEU A 615 4.19 -25.33 21.42
C LEU A 615 5.61 -25.34 20.83
N LEU A 616 6.20 -24.16 20.62
CA LEU A 616 7.56 -24.04 20.09
C LEU A 616 8.58 -24.70 21.01
N GLN A 617 8.52 -24.44 22.33
CA GLN A 617 9.45 -25.01 23.30
C GLN A 617 9.43 -26.54 23.29
N GLN A 618 8.26 -27.16 23.21
CA GLN A 618 8.13 -28.61 23.15
C GLN A 618 8.53 -29.21 21.80
N ALA A 619 8.23 -28.51 20.70
CA ALA A 619 8.52 -28.99 19.35
C ALA A 619 9.97 -28.80 18.93
N LYS A 620 10.68 -27.79 19.48
CA LYS A 620 12.02 -27.39 19.05
C LYS A 620 13.04 -28.55 18.96
N PRO A 621 13.18 -29.45 19.95
CA PRO A 621 14.12 -30.58 19.85
C PRO A 621 13.84 -31.50 18.65
N PHE A 622 12.57 -31.66 18.28
CA PHE A 622 12.14 -32.52 17.18
C PHE A 622 12.30 -31.83 15.83
N VAL A 623 12.07 -30.51 15.77
CA VAL A 623 12.39 -29.69 14.59
C VAL A 623 13.89 -29.73 14.30
N ASP A 624 14.73 -29.60 15.34
CA ASP A 624 16.18 -29.64 15.20
C ASP A 624 16.68 -31.02 14.73
N ALA A 625 16.05 -32.09 15.23
CA ALA A 625 16.36 -33.48 14.85
C ALA A 625 15.68 -33.95 13.54
N ARG A 626 14.82 -33.13 12.92
CA ARG A 626 13.94 -33.52 11.79
C ARG A 626 13.14 -34.80 12.07
N GLN A 627 12.46 -34.82 13.21
CA GLN A 627 11.63 -35.95 13.64
C GLN A 627 10.17 -35.52 13.78
N SER A 628 9.26 -36.35 13.29
CA SER A 628 7.83 -36.14 13.52
C SER A 628 7.49 -36.31 15.00
N LYS A 629 6.60 -35.46 15.51
CA LYS A 629 6.09 -35.55 16.88
C LYS A 629 4.65 -35.08 16.93
N THR A 630 3.85 -35.70 17.81
CA THR A 630 2.47 -35.30 18.07
C THR A 630 2.33 -34.66 19.46
N PHE A 631 1.55 -33.60 19.54
CA PHE A 631 1.22 -32.85 20.75
C PHE A 631 -0.30 -32.62 20.88
N TRP A 632 -0.77 -32.36 22.09
CA TRP A 632 -2.18 -32.11 22.41
C TRP A 632 -2.29 -30.91 23.34
N PHE A 633 -3.22 -30.01 23.04
CA PHE A 633 -3.46 -28.78 23.80
C PHE A 633 -4.95 -28.45 23.89
N ASP A 634 -5.34 -27.76 24.95
CA ASP A 634 -6.59 -27.00 24.96
C ASP A 634 -6.36 -25.64 24.32
N ILE A 635 -7.38 -25.07 23.68
CA ILE A 635 -7.30 -23.75 23.03
C ILE A 635 -8.53 -22.90 23.33
N ARG A 636 -8.32 -21.59 23.46
CA ARG A 636 -9.37 -20.59 23.70
C ARG A 636 -9.27 -19.45 22.70
N ASN A 637 -10.35 -18.69 22.54
CA ASN A 637 -10.39 -17.57 21.60
C ASN A 637 -9.34 -16.48 21.90
N THR A 638 -8.78 -16.46 23.11
CA THR A 638 -7.68 -15.59 23.52
C THR A 638 -6.32 -16.06 23.00
N ASP A 639 -6.19 -17.34 22.64
CA ASP A 639 -4.96 -17.91 22.07
C ASP A 639 -4.91 -17.61 20.57
N ARG A 640 -4.16 -16.56 20.23
CA ARG A 640 -4.11 -16.01 18.87
C ARG A 640 -2.82 -16.42 18.15
N SER A 641 -2.88 -16.45 16.83
CA SER A 641 -1.72 -16.72 15.96
C SER A 641 -1.04 -18.07 16.23
N VAL A 642 -1.76 -19.04 16.79
CA VAL A 642 -1.20 -20.34 17.20
C VAL A 642 -0.59 -21.06 15.99
N GLY A 643 0.68 -21.44 16.12
CA GLY A 643 1.49 -22.07 15.06
C GLY A 643 2.52 -21.13 14.41
N ALA A 644 2.37 -19.81 14.58
CA ALA A 644 3.25 -18.82 13.95
C ALA A 644 4.71 -18.94 14.41
N SER A 645 4.95 -19.03 15.72
CA SER A 645 6.32 -19.12 16.27
C SER A 645 7.03 -20.41 15.89
N LEU A 646 6.30 -21.53 15.85
CA LEU A 646 6.82 -22.80 15.36
C LEU A 646 7.19 -22.70 13.88
N SER A 647 6.31 -22.11 13.06
CA SER A 647 6.55 -21.95 11.62
C SER A 647 7.72 -21.02 11.33
N GLY A 648 7.86 -19.93 12.08
CA GLY A 648 9.02 -19.04 12.00
C GLY A 648 10.32 -19.76 12.35
N TYR A 649 10.32 -20.56 13.42
CA TYR A 649 11.49 -21.34 13.81
C TYR A 649 11.88 -22.40 12.76
N ILE A 650 10.90 -23.10 12.18
CA ILE A 650 11.13 -24.04 11.08
C ILE A 650 11.69 -23.31 9.86
N ALA A 651 11.10 -22.18 9.47
CA ALA A 651 11.52 -21.44 8.30
C ALA A 651 12.94 -20.86 8.45
N GLN A 652 13.30 -20.41 9.65
CA GLN A 652 14.65 -19.94 9.97
C GLN A 652 15.69 -21.07 9.87
N THR A 653 15.34 -22.27 10.33
CA THR A 653 16.29 -23.39 10.44
C THR A 653 16.36 -24.22 9.15
N HIS A 654 15.22 -24.44 8.49
CA HIS A 654 15.08 -25.40 7.38
C HIS A 654 14.36 -24.81 6.14
N GLY A 655 13.99 -23.53 6.14
CA GLY A 655 13.20 -22.91 5.08
C GLY A 655 11.73 -23.34 5.08
N ASP A 656 10.94 -22.81 4.12
CA ASP A 656 9.47 -22.94 4.13
C ASP A 656 8.96 -24.39 4.05
N GLN A 657 9.71 -25.33 3.47
CA GLN A 657 9.28 -26.71 3.22
C GLN A 657 10.19 -27.76 3.85
N GLY A 658 11.23 -27.34 4.59
CA GLY A 658 12.31 -28.25 4.99
C GLY A 658 11.92 -29.33 6.02
N LEU A 659 10.74 -29.22 6.63
CA LEU A 659 10.20 -30.21 7.57
C LEU A 659 8.96 -30.94 7.01
N ALA A 660 8.60 -30.76 5.74
CA ALA A 660 7.37 -31.33 5.17
C ALA A 660 7.32 -32.88 5.22
N ALA A 661 8.46 -33.57 5.22
CA ALA A 661 8.54 -35.02 5.30
C ALA A 661 8.32 -35.57 6.73
N ASP A 662 8.65 -34.77 7.76
CA ASP A 662 8.68 -35.19 9.17
C ASP A 662 7.86 -34.22 10.04
N PRO A 663 6.53 -34.17 9.85
CA PRO A 663 5.72 -33.07 10.38
C PRO A 663 5.57 -33.10 11.90
N ILE A 664 5.51 -31.91 12.49
CA ILE A 664 5.00 -31.69 13.84
C ILE A 664 3.48 -31.59 13.76
N LYS A 665 2.80 -32.49 14.49
CA LYS A 665 1.34 -32.57 14.56
C LYS A 665 0.86 -32.03 15.90
N ALA A 666 -0.06 -31.08 15.90
CA ALA A 666 -0.65 -30.55 17.12
C ALA A 666 -2.18 -30.65 17.04
N TYR A 667 -2.76 -31.32 18.04
CA TYR A 667 -4.20 -31.46 18.21
C TYR A 667 -4.70 -30.48 19.27
N PHE A 668 -5.77 -29.76 18.94
CA PHE A 668 -6.37 -28.74 19.79
C PHE A 668 -7.85 -29.07 20.05
N SER A 669 -8.31 -28.75 21.25
CA SER A 669 -9.72 -28.85 21.65
C SER A 669 -10.21 -27.50 22.19
N GLY A 670 -11.28 -26.96 21.60
CA GLY A 670 -11.86 -25.66 22.00
C GLY A 670 -12.04 -24.69 20.84
N THR A 671 -12.01 -23.40 21.12
CA THR A 671 -12.16 -22.33 20.10
C THR A 671 -10.82 -21.67 19.86
N ALA A 672 -10.32 -21.63 18.64
CA ALA A 672 -9.10 -20.90 18.32
C ALA A 672 -9.36 -19.39 18.15
N GLY A 673 -8.45 -18.55 18.64
CA GLY A 673 -8.48 -17.12 18.39
C GLY A 673 -8.19 -16.75 16.94
N GLN A 674 -8.06 -15.45 16.68
CA GLN A 674 -7.69 -14.93 15.36
C GLN A 674 -6.37 -15.53 14.86
N SER A 675 -6.24 -15.71 13.55
CA SER A 675 -5.00 -16.10 12.88
C SER A 675 -4.50 -17.51 13.23
N PHE A 676 -5.38 -18.47 13.51
CA PHE A 676 -4.98 -19.87 13.72
C PHE A 676 -4.26 -20.44 12.49
N GLY A 677 -3.03 -20.95 12.70
CA GLY A 677 -2.18 -21.43 11.60
C GLY A 677 -1.70 -20.32 10.65
N VAL A 678 -1.57 -19.08 11.13
CA VAL A 678 -0.97 -18.00 10.34
C VAL A 678 0.51 -18.29 10.05
N TRP A 679 0.93 -18.03 8.82
CA TRP A 679 2.30 -18.30 8.34
C TRP A 679 2.69 -19.79 8.45
N ASN A 680 1.74 -20.72 8.32
CA ASN A 680 2.01 -22.14 8.50
C ASN A 680 3.08 -22.65 7.51
N ALA A 681 4.18 -23.19 8.05
CA ALA A 681 5.28 -23.76 7.29
C ALA A 681 5.01 -25.22 6.89
N GLY A 682 5.70 -25.70 5.85
CA GLY A 682 5.74 -27.11 5.49
C GLY A 682 6.32 -27.95 6.64
N GLY A 683 5.53 -28.91 7.12
CA GLY A 683 5.84 -29.71 8.29
C GLY A 683 5.12 -29.31 9.57
N VAL A 684 4.18 -28.36 9.51
CA VAL A 684 3.26 -28.05 10.62
C VAL A 684 1.86 -28.54 10.27
N GLU A 685 1.33 -29.48 11.04
CA GLU A 685 -0.05 -29.98 10.92
C GLU A 685 -0.86 -29.62 12.17
N LEU A 686 -1.91 -28.83 12.00
CA LEU A 686 -2.77 -28.35 13.08
C LEU A 686 -4.16 -28.97 12.93
N TYR A 687 -4.61 -29.70 13.94
CA TYR A 687 -5.93 -30.33 13.98
C TYR A 687 -6.74 -29.71 15.11
N LEU A 688 -7.91 -29.14 14.80
CA LEU A 688 -8.78 -28.49 15.77
C LEU A 688 -10.13 -29.19 15.85
N THR A 689 -10.48 -29.64 17.04
CA THR A 689 -11.84 -30.11 17.37
C THR A 689 -12.58 -28.98 18.09
N GLY A 690 -13.48 -28.31 17.39
CA GLY A 690 -14.14 -27.08 17.81
C GLY A 690 -14.34 -26.12 16.63
N ASP A 691 -14.05 -24.83 16.85
CA ASP A 691 -14.20 -23.76 15.86
C ASP A 691 -13.05 -22.74 15.93
N ALA A 692 -12.89 -21.92 14.90
CA ALA A 692 -11.88 -20.87 14.87
C ALA A 692 -12.47 -19.54 14.40
N ASN A 693 -11.86 -18.44 14.81
CA ASN A 693 -12.26 -17.11 14.37
C ASN A 693 -11.67 -16.79 12.97
N ASP A 694 -11.47 -15.51 12.65
CA ASP A 694 -10.98 -15.02 11.36
C ASP A 694 -9.53 -15.42 11.08
N TYR A 695 -9.15 -15.31 9.80
CA TYR A 695 -7.76 -15.40 9.33
C TYR A 695 -7.11 -16.79 9.45
N VAL A 696 -7.91 -17.86 9.52
CA VAL A 696 -7.37 -19.24 9.51
C VAL A 696 -6.48 -19.46 8.29
N GLY A 697 -5.26 -19.95 8.50
CA GLY A 697 -4.29 -20.22 7.44
C GLY A 697 -3.84 -18.98 6.67
N LYS A 698 -3.99 -17.77 7.24
CA LYS A 698 -3.49 -16.51 6.65
C LYS A 698 -2.00 -16.64 6.32
N GLY A 699 -1.63 -16.38 5.07
CA GLY A 699 -0.26 -16.46 4.58
C GLY A 699 0.42 -17.81 4.75
N MET A 700 -0.34 -18.89 4.84
CA MET A 700 0.21 -20.25 4.88
C MET A 700 1.06 -20.53 3.64
N ALA A 701 2.28 -21.05 3.84
CA ALA A 701 3.17 -21.48 2.77
C ALA A 701 3.19 -23.00 2.58
N GLY A 702 2.73 -23.77 3.57
CA GLY A 702 2.72 -25.24 3.53
C GLY A 702 1.99 -25.84 4.73
N GLY A 703 2.15 -27.15 4.90
CA GLY A 703 1.55 -27.86 6.03
C GLY A 703 0.05 -28.09 5.87
N LEU A 704 -0.61 -28.42 6.98
CA LEU A 704 -2.01 -28.83 7.00
C LEU A 704 -2.76 -28.19 8.17
N ILE A 705 -3.97 -27.74 7.92
CA ILE A 705 -4.92 -27.30 8.94
C ILE A 705 -6.22 -28.08 8.73
N ALA A 706 -6.70 -28.79 9.75
CA ALA A 706 -7.96 -29.50 9.71
C ALA A 706 -8.83 -29.08 10.90
N ILE A 707 -10.06 -28.64 10.62
CA ILE A 707 -10.98 -28.13 11.63
C ILE A 707 -12.31 -28.88 11.52
N LYS A 708 -12.76 -29.45 12.63
CA LYS A 708 -14.00 -30.24 12.69
C LYS A 708 -14.80 -29.94 13.96
N PRO A 709 -16.13 -30.07 13.91
CA PRO A 709 -16.95 -29.93 15.09
C PRO A 709 -16.69 -31.07 16.10
N PRO A 710 -16.96 -30.86 17.40
CA PRO A 710 -16.92 -31.92 18.40
C PRO A 710 -17.89 -33.06 18.07
N VAL A 711 -17.53 -34.29 18.46
CA VAL A 711 -18.40 -35.46 18.32
C VAL A 711 -19.70 -35.23 19.09
N GLY A 712 -20.85 -35.52 18.46
CA GLY A 712 -22.16 -35.32 19.07
C GLY A 712 -22.76 -33.92 18.86
N SER A 713 -22.14 -33.06 18.05
CA SER A 713 -22.72 -31.77 17.66
C SER A 713 -24.09 -31.95 16.98
N ALA A 714 -25.11 -31.22 17.46
CA ALA A 714 -26.50 -31.38 17.02
C ALA A 714 -26.84 -30.68 15.68
N PHE A 715 -25.93 -29.84 15.17
CA PHE A 715 -26.13 -29.08 13.94
C PHE A 715 -25.48 -29.76 12.74
N LEU A 716 -26.02 -29.48 11.54
CA LEU A 716 -25.42 -29.90 10.29
C LEU A 716 -24.22 -28.99 9.96
N SER A 717 -23.04 -29.58 9.77
CA SER A 717 -21.78 -28.87 9.52
C SER A 717 -21.90 -27.85 8.37
N HIS A 718 -22.42 -28.26 7.23
CA HIS A 718 -22.61 -27.40 6.05
C HIS A 718 -23.65 -26.27 6.22
N LYS A 719 -24.33 -26.18 7.38
CA LYS A 719 -25.25 -25.08 7.71
C LYS A 719 -24.74 -24.18 8.84
N ALA A 720 -23.70 -24.59 9.56
CA ALA A 720 -23.12 -23.86 10.67
C ALA A 720 -21.75 -23.26 10.31
N SER A 721 -21.44 -22.09 10.86
CA SER A 721 -20.10 -21.50 10.72
C SER A 721 -19.11 -22.25 11.61
N ILE A 722 -17.89 -22.47 11.09
CA ILE A 722 -16.79 -23.11 11.83
C ILE A 722 -15.50 -22.31 11.77
N ILE A 723 -15.33 -21.48 10.74
CA ILE A 723 -14.20 -20.55 10.59
C ILE A 723 -14.70 -19.16 10.16
N GLY A 724 -13.97 -18.12 10.54
CA GLY A 724 -14.33 -16.73 10.26
C GLY A 724 -14.01 -16.26 8.83
N ASN A 725 -13.78 -14.97 8.72
CA ASN A 725 -13.54 -14.23 7.48
C ASN A 725 -12.07 -14.29 7.03
N THR A 726 -11.82 -13.96 5.77
CA THR A 726 -10.46 -13.73 5.22
C THR A 726 -9.50 -14.91 5.46
N CYS A 727 -10.05 -16.14 5.52
CA CYS A 727 -9.25 -17.34 5.63
C CYS A 727 -8.40 -17.53 4.37
N LEU A 728 -7.19 -18.08 4.55
CA LEU A 728 -6.19 -18.30 3.49
C LEU A 728 -5.71 -17.03 2.79
N TYR A 729 -5.83 -15.87 3.44
CA TYR A 729 -5.42 -14.61 2.83
C TYR A 729 -3.95 -14.63 2.41
N GLY A 730 -3.71 -14.54 1.10
CA GLY A 730 -2.36 -14.53 0.54
C GLY A 730 -1.60 -15.85 0.65
N ALA A 731 -2.28 -16.99 0.92
CA ALA A 731 -1.61 -18.28 1.07
C ALA A 731 -0.84 -18.68 -0.19
N THR A 732 0.36 -19.26 -0.05
CA THR A 732 1.25 -19.67 -1.16
C THR A 732 1.51 -21.17 -1.18
N GLY A 733 0.75 -21.96 -0.41
CA GLY A 733 0.80 -23.42 -0.38
C GLY A 733 0.00 -24.00 0.79
N GLY A 734 0.11 -25.30 1.01
CA GLY A 734 -0.52 -26.02 2.13
C GLY A 734 -1.97 -26.45 1.89
N ARG A 735 -2.55 -27.11 2.90
CA ARG A 735 -3.89 -27.71 2.85
C ARG A 735 -4.77 -27.22 4.01
N LEU A 736 -6.00 -26.80 3.71
CA LEU A 736 -7.01 -26.46 4.72
C LEU A 736 -8.29 -27.26 4.50
N TYR A 737 -8.71 -28.04 5.49
CA TYR A 737 -9.97 -28.78 5.49
C TYR A 737 -10.83 -28.30 6.66
N ALA A 738 -12.04 -27.79 6.37
CA ALA A 738 -12.93 -27.26 7.40
C ALA A 738 -14.34 -27.85 7.25
N ALA A 739 -14.75 -28.69 8.22
CA ALA A 739 -16.07 -29.32 8.22
C ALA A 739 -17.14 -28.36 8.74
N GLY A 740 -17.41 -27.31 7.95
CA GLY A 740 -18.42 -26.31 8.20
C GLY A 740 -18.28 -25.10 7.27
N ARG A 741 -19.04 -24.04 7.52
CA ARG A 741 -19.04 -22.82 6.70
C ARG A 741 -17.94 -21.85 7.14
N ALA A 742 -17.34 -21.18 6.16
CA ALA A 742 -16.50 -20.01 6.36
C ALA A 742 -17.28 -18.70 6.20
N GLY A 743 -16.71 -17.62 6.73
CA GLY A 743 -17.20 -16.25 6.53
C GLY A 743 -16.91 -15.69 5.14
N GLU A 744 -16.87 -14.37 5.06
CA GLU A 744 -16.60 -13.59 3.85
C GLU A 744 -15.14 -13.70 3.41
N ARG A 745 -14.89 -13.41 2.12
CA ARG A 745 -13.53 -13.29 1.55
C ARG A 745 -12.69 -14.56 1.69
N PHE A 746 -13.33 -15.72 1.76
CA PHE A 746 -12.64 -17.00 1.83
C PHE A 746 -11.74 -17.21 0.61
N GLY A 747 -10.46 -17.52 0.83
CA GLY A 747 -9.49 -17.71 -0.25
C GLY A 747 -9.08 -16.41 -0.95
N VAL A 748 -9.32 -15.24 -0.33
CA VAL A 748 -8.89 -13.96 -0.90
C VAL A 748 -7.38 -13.95 -1.12
N ARG A 749 -6.94 -13.56 -2.32
CA ARG A 749 -5.52 -13.61 -2.71
C ARG A 749 -4.85 -14.98 -2.54
N ASN A 750 -5.59 -16.08 -2.48
CA ASN A 750 -4.98 -17.42 -2.47
C ASN A 750 -4.12 -17.60 -3.73
N SER A 751 -2.89 -18.03 -3.52
CA SER A 751 -1.83 -18.13 -4.52
C SER A 751 -1.24 -19.54 -4.60
N GLY A 752 -1.77 -20.51 -3.86
CA GLY A 752 -1.26 -21.89 -3.90
C GLY A 752 -1.88 -22.89 -2.94
N ALA A 753 -2.70 -22.48 -1.97
CA ALA A 753 -3.33 -23.40 -1.03
C ALA A 753 -4.43 -24.24 -1.69
N ILE A 754 -4.54 -25.50 -1.24
CA ILE A 754 -5.62 -26.42 -1.59
C ILE A 754 -6.58 -26.48 -0.39
N THR A 755 -7.88 -26.34 -0.63
CA THR A 755 -8.83 -26.32 0.47
C THR A 755 -10.19 -26.92 0.14
N VAL A 756 -10.82 -27.51 1.16
CA VAL A 756 -12.21 -27.98 1.12
C VAL A 756 -12.96 -27.39 2.31
N VAL A 757 -14.11 -26.78 2.04
CA VAL A 757 -15.00 -26.13 3.02
C VAL A 757 -16.45 -26.40 2.67
N GLU A 758 -17.38 -26.34 3.62
CA GLU A 758 -18.78 -26.75 3.41
C GLU A 758 -19.75 -25.61 3.13
N GLY A 759 -19.21 -24.43 2.83
CA GLY A 759 -19.95 -23.23 2.43
C GLY A 759 -19.14 -21.99 2.77
N ILE A 760 -19.40 -20.88 2.09
CA ILE A 760 -18.65 -19.62 2.27
C ILE A 760 -19.57 -18.40 2.16
N GLY A 761 -19.13 -17.26 2.70
CA GLY A 761 -19.80 -15.96 2.54
C GLY A 761 -19.53 -15.28 1.20
N ASP A 762 -19.71 -13.95 1.17
CA ASP A 762 -19.52 -13.12 -0.01
C ASP A 762 -18.04 -12.98 -0.39
N ASN A 763 -17.77 -12.63 -1.65
CA ASN A 763 -16.43 -12.36 -2.18
C ASN A 763 -15.48 -13.56 -2.09
N GLY A 764 -16.00 -14.78 -2.23
CA GLY A 764 -15.19 -16.00 -2.28
C GLY A 764 -14.20 -15.97 -3.45
N CYS A 765 -12.98 -16.46 -3.22
CA CYS A 765 -11.90 -16.52 -4.20
C CYS A 765 -11.49 -15.16 -4.81
N GLU A 766 -11.80 -14.05 -4.14
CA GLU A 766 -11.46 -12.72 -4.67
C GLU A 766 -9.94 -12.57 -4.84
N TYR A 767 -9.49 -12.05 -5.98
CA TYR A 767 -8.08 -11.88 -6.33
C TYR A 767 -7.23 -13.16 -6.28
N MET A 768 -7.83 -14.35 -6.31
CA MET A 768 -7.07 -15.63 -6.32
C MET A 768 -6.17 -15.72 -7.58
N THR A 769 -4.91 -16.11 -7.37
CA THR A 769 -3.88 -16.26 -8.42
C THR A 769 -3.34 -17.68 -8.56
N GLY A 770 -3.72 -18.59 -7.66
CA GLY A 770 -3.28 -19.98 -7.66
C GLY A 770 -3.96 -20.78 -6.56
N GLY A 771 -3.77 -22.11 -6.56
CA GLY A 771 -4.39 -23.02 -5.61
C GLY A 771 -5.73 -23.59 -6.10
N ILE A 772 -6.38 -24.35 -5.22
CA ILE A 772 -7.63 -25.07 -5.52
C ILE A 772 -8.60 -24.88 -4.35
N VAL A 773 -9.81 -24.41 -4.64
CA VAL A 773 -10.86 -24.21 -3.62
C VAL A 773 -12.05 -25.12 -3.92
N CYS A 774 -12.45 -25.97 -2.97
CA CYS A 774 -13.63 -26.81 -3.08
C CYS A 774 -14.68 -26.40 -2.04
N VAL A 775 -15.89 -26.08 -2.49
CA VAL A 775 -17.00 -25.65 -1.63
C VAL A 775 -18.14 -26.67 -1.73
N LEU A 776 -18.40 -27.39 -0.64
CA LEU A 776 -19.41 -28.45 -0.53
C LEU A 776 -20.79 -27.92 -0.10
N GLY A 777 -21.09 -26.67 -0.43
CA GLY A 777 -22.33 -26.00 -0.07
C GLY A 777 -22.42 -24.58 -0.61
N LYS A 778 -23.29 -23.77 0.01
CA LYS A 778 -23.69 -22.46 -0.50
C LYS A 778 -22.55 -21.42 -0.47
N THR A 779 -22.46 -20.59 -1.52
CA THR A 779 -21.58 -19.40 -1.59
C THR A 779 -22.37 -18.09 -1.46
N GLY A 780 -21.68 -16.99 -1.13
CA GLY A 780 -22.19 -15.62 -1.26
C GLY A 780 -22.04 -15.03 -2.67
N VAL A 781 -22.30 -13.73 -2.81
CA VAL A 781 -22.21 -12.96 -4.08
C VAL A 781 -20.77 -12.54 -4.43
N ASN A 782 -20.58 -12.08 -5.66
CA ASN A 782 -19.30 -11.57 -6.19
C ASN A 782 -18.17 -12.61 -6.17
N PHE A 783 -18.51 -13.89 -6.31
CA PHE A 783 -17.54 -14.99 -6.34
C PHE A 783 -16.58 -14.84 -7.53
N GLY A 784 -15.28 -15.01 -7.28
CA GLY A 784 -14.25 -14.97 -8.32
C GLY A 784 -13.92 -13.57 -8.85
N ALA A 785 -14.34 -12.50 -8.19
CA ALA A 785 -13.96 -11.14 -8.58
C ALA A 785 -12.43 -10.96 -8.54
N GLY A 786 -11.84 -10.45 -9.62
CA GLY A 786 -10.38 -10.31 -9.70
C GLY A 786 -9.59 -11.63 -9.73
N MET A 787 -10.24 -12.80 -9.79
CA MET A 787 -9.58 -14.10 -9.85
C MET A 787 -8.90 -14.27 -11.22
N THR A 788 -7.58 -14.49 -11.19
CA THR A 788 -6.70 -14.52 -12.37
C THR A 788 -5.91 -15.82 -12.51
N GLY A 789 -5.90 -16.67 -11.48
CA GLY A 789 -5.27 -17.99 -11.51
C GLY A 789 -5.87 -18.94 -10.48
N GLY A 790 -5.52 -20.22 -10.58
CA GLY A 790 -6.17 -21.30 -9.83
C GLY A 790 -7.57 -21.64 -10.37
N PHE A 791 -8.29 -22.51 -9.67
CA PHE A 791 -9.67 -22.86 -9.99
C PHE A 791 -10.44 -23.29 -8.74
N ALA A 792 -11.77 -23.32 -8.84
CA ALA A 792 -12.63 -23.73 -7.75
C ALA A 792 -13.70 -24.74 -8.20
N TYR A 793 -14.06 -25.66 -7.32
CA TYR A 793 -15.25 -26.50 -7.42
C TYR A 793 -16.31 -26.00 -6.45
N VAL A 794 -17.54 -25.85 -6.91
CA VAL A 794 -18.65 -25.38 -6.08
C VAL A 794 -19.86 -26.28 -6.29
N LEU A 795 -20.40 -26.80 -5.20
CA LEU A 795 -21.65 -27.54 -5.21
C LEU A 795 -22.85 -26.57 -5.32
N ASP A 796 -23.57 -26.61 -6.45
CA ASP A 796 -24.70 -25.72 -6.76
C ASP A 796 -26.05 -26.45 -6.66
N GLU A 797 -26.48 -26.75 -5.43
CA GLU A 797 -27.75 -27.46 -5.19
C GLU A 797 -28.99 -26.63 -5.52
N ASP A 798 -28.91 -25.30 -5.44
CA ASP A 798 -30.04 -24.40 -5.72
C ASP A 798 -30.11 -23.92 -7.18
N GLY A 799 -29.09 -24.22 -8.00
CA GLY A 799 -29.01 -23.79 -9.41
C GLY A 799 -28.79 -22.29 -9.58
N GLU A 800 -28.46 -21.58 -8.50
CA GLU A 800 -28.37 -20.12 -8.45
C GLU A 800 -26.91 -19.63 -8.39
N PHE A 801 -25.92 -20.52 -8.36
CA PHE A 801 -24.51 -20.15 -8.25
C PHE A 801 -24.06 -19.20 -9.38
N ARG A 802 -24.45 -19.46 -10.63
CA ARG A 802 -24.07 -18.62 -11.78
C ARG A 802 -24.48 -17.15 -11.62
N LYS A 803 -25.56 -16.85 -10.89
CA LYS A 803 -26.00 -15.45 -10.62
C LYS A 803 -25.15 -14.73 -9.58
N ARG A 804 -24.42 -15.49 -8.76
CA ARG A 804 -23.53 -14.98 -7.69
C ARG A 804 -22.09 -14.78 -8.17
N VAL A 805 -21.73 -15.28 -9.34
CA VAL A 805 -20.37 -15.16 -9.91
C VAL A 805 -20.17 -13.77 -10.51
N ASN A 806 -18.98 -13.20 -10.28
CA ASN A 806 -18.53 -12.01 -11.01
C ASN A 806 -17.99 -12.43 -12.39
N PRO A 807 -18.67 -12.07 -13.50
CA PRO A 807 -18.33 -12.60 -14.81
C PRO A 807 -17.18 -11.84 -15.50
N GLU A 808 -16.50 -10.89 -14.85
CA GLU A 808 -15.47 -10.06 -15.49
C GLU A 808 -14.32 -10.93 -16.00
N LEU A 809 -13.71 -11.71 -15.12
CA LEU A 809 -12.47 -12.47 -15.41
C LEU A 809 -12.62 -13.99 -15.37
N VAL A 810 -13.69 -14.51 -14.78
CA VAL A 810 -13.92 -15.96 -14.65
C VAL A 810 -15.06 -16.44 -15.52
N GLU A 811 -15.08 -17.75 -15.77
CA GLU A 811 -16.19 -18.48 -16.37
C GLU A 811 -16.54 -19.73 -15.56
N VAL A 812 -17.74 -20.23 -15.78
CA VAL A 812 -18.32 -21.37 -15.03
C VAL A 812 -18.62 -22.50 -15.99
N LEU A 813 -18.04 -23.67 -15.75
CA LEU A 813 -18.18 -24.91 -16.53
C LEU A 813 -18.85 -25.99 -15.67
N ASP A 814 -19.55 -26.93 -16.31
CA ASP A 814 -20.17 -28.07 -15.63
C ASP A 814 -19.16 -29.22 -15.50
N VAL A 815 -19.03 -29.79 -14.29
CA VAL A 815 -17.99 -30.80 -13.99
C VAL A 815 -18.28 -32.16 -14.61
N ASP A 816 -19.55 -32.51 -14.81
CA ASP A 816 -19.98 -33.78 -15.40
C ASP A 816 -19.43 -34.03 -16.81
N SER A 817 -19.14 -32.95 -17.54
CA SER A 817 -18.50 -32.98 -18.86
C SER A 817 -16.97 -33.16 -18.81
N LEU A 818 -16.37 -33.21 -17.62
CA LEU A 818 -14.92 -33.16 -17.37
C LEU A 818 -14.46 -34.33 -16.48
N ALA A 819 -14.41 -35.55 -17.03
CA ALA A 819 -14.10 -36.78 -16.28
C ALA A 819 -12.82 -36.73 -15.40
N ILE A 820 -11.74 -36.08 -15.86
CA ILE A 820 -10.50 -35.94 -15.06
C ILE A 820 -10.73 -35.04 -13.84
N HIS A 821 -11.51 -33.98 -14.01
CA HIS A 821 -11.86 -33.05 -12.93
C HIS A 821 -12.83 -33.68 -11.94
N GLU A 822 -13.79 -34.48 -12.43
CA GLU A 822 -14.70 -35.24 -11.60
C GLU A 822 -13.92 -36.18 -10.64
N GLU A 823 -12.95 -36.94 -11.14
CA GLU A 823 -12.15 -37.84 -10.29
C GLU A 823 -11.24 -37.05 -9.33
N HIS A 824 -10.67 -35.94 -9.78
CA HIS A 824 -9.89 -35.06 -8.90
C HIS A 824 -10.74 -34.49 -7.76
N LEU A 825 -11.97 -34.06 -8.05
CA LEU A 825 -12.93 -33.57 -7.05
C LEU A 825 -13.26 -34.67 -6.04
N ARG A 826 -13.50 -35.91 -6.50
CA ARG A 826 -13.73 -37.07 -5.63
C ARG A 826 -12.55 -37.29 -4.67
N GLY A 827 -11.32 -37.17 -5.18
CA GLY A 827 -10.10 -37.23 -4.38
C GLY A 827 -10.04 -36.16 -3.28
N LEU A 828 -10.30 -34.90 -3.62
CA LEU A 828 -10.33 -33.79 -2.65
C LEU A 828 -11.35 -34.01 -1.53
N ILE A 829 -12.55 -34.46 -1.87
CA ILE A 829 -13.61 -34.72 -0.89
C ILE A 829 -13.24 -35.92 0.00
N THR A 830 -12.59 -36.94 -0.58
CA THR A 830 -12.08 -38.08 0.19
C THR A 830 -11.04 -37.64 1.22
N GLU A 831 -10.09 -36.78 0.84
CA GLU A 831 -9.11 -36.21 1.78
C GLU A 831 -9.79 -35.36 2.86
N HIS A 832 -10.81 -34.56 2.50
CA HIS A 832 -11.61 -33.79 3.45
C HIS A 832 -12.26 -34.69 4.50
N VAL A 833 -12.89 -35.78 4.08
CA VAL A 833 -13.49 -36.77 4.99
C VAL A 833 -12.43 -37.42 5.88
N GLN A 834 -11.28 -37.80 5.32
CA GLN A 834 -10.19 -38.41 6.10
C GLN A 834 -9.68 -37.50 7.23
N HIS A 835 -9.53 -36.20 6.95
CA HIS A 835 -8.99 -35.25 7.92
C HIS A 835 -10.03 -34.71 8.91
N THR A 836 -11.31 -34.63 8.50
CA THR A 836 -12.35 -33.95 9.30
C THR A 836 -13.45 -34.88 9.82
N GLY A 837 -13.64 -36.06 9.25
CA GLY A 837 -14.80 -36.91 9.51
C GLY A 837 -16.12 -36.27 9.03
N SER A 838 -16.07 -35.46 7.97
CA SER A 838 -17.22 -34.72 7.45
C SER A 838 -18.35 -35.66 7.01
N GLN A 839 -19.49 -35.60 7.73
CA GLN A 839 -20.72 -36.28 7.32
C GLN A 839 -21.23 -35.79 5.96
N ARG A 840 -21.02 -34.49 5.65
CA ARG A 840 -21.40 -33.93 4.35
C ARG A 840 -20.57 -34.51 3.21
N GLY A 841 -19.27 -34.65 3.41
CA GLY A 841 -18.38 -35.30 2.45
C GLY A 841 -18.74 -36.76 2.24
N GLU A 842 -19.03 -37.51 3.32
CA GLU A 842 -19.49 -38.90 3.26
C GLU A 842 -20.81 -39.04 2.49
N GLU A 843 -21.79 -38.15 2.73
CA GLU A 843 -23.04 -38.11 1.99
C GLU A 843 -22.80 -37.94 0.49
N ILE A 844 -21.98 -36.94 0.12
CA ILE A 844 -21.66 -36.65 -1.29
C ILE A 844 -20.97 -37.85 -1.96
N LEU A 845 -19.99 -38.47 -1.29
CA LEU A 845 -19.28 -39.64 -1.81
C LEU A 845 -20.20 -40.86 -1.95
N SER A 846 -21.10 -41.09 -0.99
CA SER A 846 -22.04 -42.22 -1.03
C SER A 846 -23.08 -42.09 -2.16
N ARG A 847 -23.43 -40.86 -2.55
CA ARG A 847 -24.41 -40.54 -3.58
C ARG A 847 -23.77 -39.84 -4.78
N TRP A 848 -22.53 -40.22 -5.11
CA TRP A 848 -21.69 -39.52 -6.06
C TRP A 848 -22.35 -39.22 -7.41
N SER A 849 -23.03 -40.22 -8.01
CA SER A 849 -23.69 -40.07 -9.32
C SER A 849 -24.74 -38.96 -9.35
N SER A 850 -25.36 -38.66 -8.21
CA SER A 850 -26.34 -37.58 -8.08
C SER A 850 -25.69 -36.23 -7.83
N PHE A 851 -24.61 -36.19 -7.03
CA PHE A 851 -23.96 -34.94 -6.65
C PHE A 851 -22.98 -34.43 -7.70
N SER A 852 -22.28 -35.31 -8.43
CA SER A 852 -21.26 -34.90 -9.40
C SER A 852 -21.82 -33.98 -10.50
N THR A 853 -23.07 -34.21 -10.91
CA THR A 853 -23.79 -33.38 -11.90
C THR A 853 -24.18 -31.99 -11.40
N GLN A 854 -24.08 -31.74 -10.09
CA GLN A 854 -24.43 -30.46 -9.46
C GLN A 854 -23.19 -29.61 -9.16
N PHE A 855 -21.98 -30.09 -9.46
CA PHE A 855 -20.76 -29.31 -9.27
C PHE A 855 -20.47 -28.43 -10.48
N ALA A 856 -20.16 -27.17 -10.17
CA ALA A 856 -19.61 -26.20 -11.10
C ALA A 856 -18.09 -26.08 -10.90
N LEU A 857 -17.36 -25.95 -12.01
CA LEU A 857 -15.95 -25.56 -12.04
C LEU A 857 -15.84 -24.09 -12.43
N VAL A 858 -15.19 -23.29 -11.59
CA VAL A 858 -14.88 -21.88 -11.87
C VAL A 858 -13.40 -21.74 -12.16
N LYS A 859 -13.07 -21.10 -13.29
CA LYS A 859 -11.69 -20.79 -13.67
C LYS A 859 -11.58 -19.40 -14.29
N PRO A 860 -10.37 -18.80 -14.33
CA PRO A 860 -10.12 -17.64 -15.16
C PRO A 860 -10.36 -17.95 -16.65
N LYS A 861 -10.91 -16.98 -17.38
CA LYS A 861 -11.13 -17.09 -18.84
C LYS A 861 -9.83 -17.28 -19.63
N SER A 862 -8.72 -16.77 -19.11
CA SER A 862 -7.40 -16.89 -19.73
C SER A 862 -6.73 -18.25 -19.56
N SER A 863 -7.25 -19.12 -18.68
CA SER A 863 -6.65 -20.43 -18.39
C SER A 863 -7.28 -21.53 -19.25
N ASP A 864 -6.51 -22.47 -19.80
CA ASP A 864 -7.09 -23.66 -20.45
C ASP A 864 -7.54 -24.67 -19.38
N VAL A 865 -8.78 -25.16 -19.48
CA VAL A 865 -9.33 -26.18 -18.57
C VAL A 865 -8.46 -27.43 -18.53
N LYS A 866 -7.91 -27.86 -19.68
CA LYS A 866 -7.06 -29.07 -19.78
C LYS A 866 -5.73 -28.91 -19.06
N ALA A 867 -5.29 -27.67 -18.83
CA ALA A 867 -4.03 -27.37 -18.16
C ALA A 867 -4.17 -27.14 -16.66
N LEU A 868 -5.40 -27.03 -16.13
CA LEU A 868 -5.65 -26.67 -14.72
C LEU A 868 -5.07 -27.66 -13.71
N LEU A 869 -5.13 -28.96 -14.01
CA LEU A 869 -4.57 -30.02 -13.17
C LEU A 869 -3.09 -30.33 -13.50
N GLY A 870 -2.50 -29.59 -14.43
CA GLY A 870 -1.24 -29.92 -15.07
C GLY A 870 -1.34 -31.17 -15.96
N HIS A 871 -0.48 -31.28 -16.97
CA HIS A 871 -0.13 -32.62 -17.45
C HIS A 871 0.50 -33.36 -16.26
N ARG A 872 -0.02 -34.55 -15.91
CA ARG A 872 0.42 -35.42 -14.81
C ARG A 872 1.85 -35.10 -14.35
N SER A 873 1.98 -34.71 -13.08
CA SER A 873 3.24 -34.57 -12.38
C SER A 873 4.17 -35.74 -12.71
N ARG A 874 5.26 -35.46 -13.43
CA ARG A 874 6.38 -36.40 -13.53
C ARG A 874 6.91 -36.61 -12.11
N SER A 875 6.97 -37.86 -11.68
CA SER A 875 7.45 -38.20 -10.35
C SER A 875 8.90 -37.76 -10.17
N ALA A 876 9.33 -37.52 -8.93
CA ALA A 876 10.73 -37.22 -8.61
C ALA A 876 11.71 -38.31 -9.09
N ALA A 877 11.21 -39.53 -9.36
CA ALA A 877 11.98 -40.63 -9.94
C ALA A 877 12.26 -40.43 -11.45
N GLU A 878 11.36 -39.80 -12.22
CA GLU A 878 11.58 -39.55 -13.65
C GLU A 878 12.53 -38.37 -13.90
N LEU A 879 12.56 -37.37 -13.01
CA LEU A 879 13.53 -36.25 -13.07
C LEU A 879 14.98 -36.70 -12.83
N ARG A 880 15.20 -37.84 -12.15
CA ARG A 880 16.55 -38.42 -11.99
C ARG A 880 17.08 -39.06 -13.28
N VAL A 881 16.21 -39.46 -14.20
CA VAL A 881 16.61 -40.15 -15.45
C VAL A 881 17.04 -39.18 -16.55
N GLN A 882 16.75 -37.88 -16.41
CA GLN A 882 17.26 -36.83 -17.32
C GLN A 882 18.51 -36.09 -16.81
N ALA A 883 19.00 -36.45 -15.62
CA ALA A 883 20.24 -35.92 -15.04
C ALA A 883 21.41 -36.93 -15.10
N GLN A 884 21.24 -38.02 -15.85
CA GLN A 884 22.32 -38.82 -16.44
C GLN A 884 22.33 -38.54 -17.94
#